data_AF-E9V3S3-F1
#
_entry.id   AF-E9V3S3-F1
#
_cell.length_a   1.000
_cell.length_b   1.000
_cell.length_c   1.000
_cell.angle_alpha   90.00
_cell.angle_beta   90.00
_cell.angle_gamma   90.00
#
_symmetry.space_group_name_H-M   'P 1'
#
loop_
_entity.id
_entity.type
_entity.pdbx_description
1 polymer ?
#
loop_
_entity_poly.entity_id
_entity_poly.type
_entity_poly.pdbx_seq_one_letter_code
_entity_poly.pdbx_strand_id
1 'polypeptide(L)'
;MSSPDPERRRIAVVGSGVAGLTAAYIASLHGAVTLYEADDRLGGHADTHRVTTPDGSELAIDTGFIVHNRRTYPTLLRLFAELDVPTQVSEMSMSVRSEAAGVEYAGARGIRGVLPGRRALRPAHLRMLAEIPRFHRAARALLAGDEPDDRTLGAFLDEHGFTLHFRRHFMAPLVAAVWSCDPATALSYPARYLFEFLSHHGMLQVFGSPRWRTVTGGSATYVQRVAAAIRDRGGRVLTSTKVVTVVETGAGVEITDGNGTTEVFDAAVLATHPGQSLAMLGEPTAAQREILGGFPYSANQAQLHTDTSLLPAGEHVRSSWNYLERPGSGQVTVTYDLTRLMRLPAPGGVRHLVTLGGADLIDPEKVIATMEYEHPLYTPESVAAQQRADELDSDVLVFAGAWRGWGFHEDGARSGARAAERLGLRWTKPTKQRREPATGVYRTTISHTRRGPLRNRFVHRSHWQVVDLDRLPDLGPLGRFEARDHLGDPELSIRENLAAFLKLHDIDLADARVLMAAQPRAFGFSFNPISVYWCTAASGEPLATVVEVHNTYGDRHAYLVRPDERHRAQVAKAMYVSPFHGVDGHYDLTVPPPDGRLAVAVRLTTQDGTVFDAVVRGVRVEPRFGATLRSAPAALLGAAWIRLHGIALWLRRLPVHSRPLHHQEGVR
;
A
#
# COMPACT_ATOMS: atom_id res chain seq x y z
N MET A 1 -35.87 26.04 -23.54
CA MET A 1 -34.56 26.71 -23.39
C MET A 1 -33.68 25.75 -22.61
N SER A 2 -32.78 25.05 -23.30
CA SER A 2 -31.82 24.17 -22.64
C SER A 2 -30.89 25.03 -21.79
N SER A 3 -30.65 24.62 -20.55
CA SER A 3 -29.55 25.17 -19.76
C SER A 3 -28.26 25.10 -20.55
N PRO A 4 -27.40 26.14 -20.51
CA PRO A 4 -26.12 26.10 -21.20
C PRO A 4 -25.29 24.92 -20.69
N ASP A 5 -24.64 24.23 -21.62
CA ASP A 5 -23.65 23.18 -21.38
C ASP A 5 -22.57 23.75 -20.43
N PRO A 6 -22.27 23.12 -19.27
CA PRO A 6 -21.30 23.67 -18.34
C PRO A 6 -19.92 23.63 -19.00
N GLU A 7 -19.43 24.79 -19.45
CA GLU A 7 -18.05 24.94 -19.90
C GLU A 7 -17.10 24.30 -18.88
N ARG A 8 -16.22 23.40 -19.35
CA ARG A 8 -15.25 22.69 -18.50
C ARG A 8 -14.43 23.71 -17.70
N ARG A 9 -14.63 23.74 -16.38
CA ARG A 9 -13.86 24.58 -15.45
C ARG A 9 -12.35 24.43 -15.72
N ARG A 10 -11.66 25.56 -15.96
CA ARG A 10 -10.22 25.68 -16.19
C ARG A 10 -9.51 25.80 -14.85
N ILE A 11 -8.69 24.81 -14.51
CA ILE A 11 -7.96 24.74 -13.25
C ILE A 11 -6.45 24.83 -13.50
N ALA A 12 -5.78 25.72 -12.79
CA ALA A 12 -4.32 25.72 -12.74
C ALA A 12 -3.81 24.96 -11.53
N VAL A 13 -2.69 24.27 -11.68
CA VAL A 13 -1.95 23.65 -10.58
C VAL A 13 -0.49 24.09 -10.69
N VAL A 14 0.04 24.74 -9.67
CA VAL A 14 1.40 25.28 -9.66
C VAL A 14 2.30 24.41 -8.77
N GLY A 15 3.35 23.84 -9.35
CA GLY A 15 4.26 22.90 -8.70
C GLY A 15 3.87 21.45 -8.98
N SER A 16 4.81 20.63 -9.44
CA SER A 16 4.58 19.22 -9.81
C SER A 16 5.17 18.23 -8.79
N GLY A 17 5.34 18.64 -7.54
CA GLY A 17 5.51 17.70 -6.44
C GLY A 17 4.30 16.77 -6.29
N VAL A 18 4.40 15.76 -5.43
CA VAL A 18 3.31 14.78 -5.23
C VAL A 18 1.94 15.40 -4.90
N ALA A 19 1.93 16.56 -4.22
CA ALA A 19 0.70 17.32 -3.97
C ALA A 19 0.06 17.84 -5.26
N GLY A 20 0.84 18.53 -6.10
CA GLY A 20 0.36 19.08 -7.36
C GLY A 20 0.02 17.99 -8.37
N LEU A 21 0.83 16.93 -8.46
CA LEU A 21 0.51 15.76 -9.30
C LEU A 21 -0.82 15.11 -8.91
N THR A 22 -1.09 14.99 -7.60
CA THR A 22 -2.36 14.42 -7.12
C THR A 22 -3.53 15.36 -7.42
N ALA A 23 -3.39 16.66 -7.13
CA ALA A 23 -4.41 17.66 -7.43
C ALA A 23 -4.73 17.75 -8.93
N ALA A 24 -3.69 17.81 -9.78
CA ALA A 24 -3.83 17.88 -11.23
C ALA A 24 -4.43 16.61 -11.82
N TYR A 25 -4.07 15.43 -11.30
CA TYR A 25 -4.70 14.17 -11.69
C TYR A 25 -6.20 14.19 -11.40
N ILE A 26 -6.62 14.61 -10.21
CA ILE A 26 -8.03 14.69 -9.85
C ILE A 26 -8.75 15.74 -10.70
N ALA A 27 -8.16 16.92 -10.87
CA ALA A 27 -8.73 17.98 -11.69
C ALA A 27 -8.94 17.56 -13.15
N SER A 28 -8.00 16.79 -13.71
CA SER A 28 -8.11 16.24 -15.08
C SER A 28 -9.31 15.29 -15.28
N LEU A 29 -9.91 14.76 -14.20
CA LEU A 29 -11.13 13.95 -14.28
C LEU A 29 -12.38 14.79 -14.56
N HIS A 30 -12.34 16.09 -14.28
CA HIS A 30 -13.52 16.97 -14.31
C HIS A 30 -13.43 18.07 -15.37
N GLY A 31 -12.23 18.50 -15.75
CA GLY A 31 -12.08 19.70 -16.58
C GLY A 31 -10.73 19.86 -17.25
N ALA A 32 -10.52 21.07 -17.80
CA ALA A 32 -9.26 21.45 -18.39
C ALA A 32 -8.28 21.84 -17.27
N VAL A 33 -7.15 21.14 -17.19
CA VAL A 33 -6.11 21.41 -16.20
C VAL A 33 -4.82 21.87 -16.87
N THR A 34 -4.16 22.88 -16.30
CA THR A 34 -2.79 23.25 -16.64
C THR A 34 -1.89 23.05 -15.41
N LEU A 35 -0.94 22.12 -15.50
CA LEU A 35 0.08 21.88 -14.48
C LEU A 35 1.35 22.66 -14.86
N TYR A 36 1.78 23.57 -13.99
CA TYR A 36 3.01 24.35 -14.12
C TYR A 36 4.12 23.75 -13.26
N GLU A 37 5.31 23.66 -13.81
CA GLU A 37 6.53 23.24 -13.12
C GLU A 37 7.69 24.15 -13.53
N ALA A 38 8.44 24.62 -12.53
CA ALA A 38 9.59 25.49 -12.73
C ALA A 38 10.80 24.74 -13.29
N ASP A 39 11.00 23.50 -12.85
CA ASP A 39 12.09 22.64 -13.32
C ASP A 39 11.80 22.05 -14.71
N ASP A 40 12.85 21.54 -15.39
CA ASP A 40 12.73 20.80 -16.65
C ASP A 40 12.16 19.38 -16.47
N ARG A 41 11.95 18.96 -15.21
CA ARG A 41 11.39 17.67 -14.84
C ARG A 41 10.21 17.82 -13.89
N LEU A 42 9.32 16.83 -13.93
CA LEU A 42 8.24 16.72 -12.95
C LEU A 42 8.69 15.96 -11.69
N GLY A 43 7.94 16.12 -10.60
CA GLY A 43 8.00 15.26 -9.42
C GLY A 43 8.60 15.90 -8.16
N GLY A 44 9.35 16.99 -8.30
CA GLY A 44 10.07 17.62 -7.18
C GLY A 44 10.91 16.59 -6.41
N HIS A 45 10.62 16.39 -5.13
CA HIS A 45 11.29 15.37 -4.29
C HIS A 45 11.13 13.91 -4.77
N ALA A 46 10.20 13.60 -5.68
CA ALA A 46 10.27 12.34 -6.44
C ALA A 46 11.34 12.47 -7.53
N ASP A 47 12.57 12.11 -7.17
CA ASP A 47 13.77 12.34 -7.96
C ASP A 47 14.48 11.02 -8.26
N THR A 48 14.61 10.68 -9.55
CA THR A 48 15.17 9.43 -10.04
C THR A 48 16.32 9.69 -11.01
N HIS A 49 17.52 9.24 -10.68
CA HIS A 49 18.70 9.34 -11.52
C HIS A 49 18.88 8.09 -12.39
N ARG A 50 19.27 8.29 -13.65
CA ARG A 50 19.70 7.22 -14.55
C ARG A 50 21.20 7.03 -14.40
N VAL A 51 21.62 5.83 -14.03
CA VAL A 51 23.03 5.49 -13.81
C VAL A 51 23.39 4.26 -14.63
N THR A 52 24.37 4.40 -15.52
CA THR A 52 24.93 3.29 -16.29
C THR A 52 25.92 2.52 -15.42
N THR A 53 25.72 1.22 -15.27
CA THR A 53 26.61 0.34 -14.50
C THR A 53 27.81 -0.13 -15.32
N PRO A 54 28.86 -0.67 -14.69
CA PRO A 54 30.06 -1.14 -15.40
C PRO A 54 29.81 -2.22 -16.46
N ASP A 55 28.74 -3.01 -16.33
CA ASP A 55 28.31 -4.01 -17.31
C ASP A 55 27.38 -3.45 -18.41
N GLY A 56 27.18 -2.12 -18.45
CA GLY A 56 26.40 -1.40 -19.46
C GLY A 56 24.89 -1.39 -19.20
N SER A 57 24.40 -1.97 -18.10
CA SER A 57 22.98 -1.88 -17.75
C SER A 57 22.63 -0.50 -17.18
N GLU A 58 21.36 -0.09 -17.27
CA GLU A 58 20.89 1.16 -16.68
C GLU A 58 20.09 0.92 -15.40
N LEU A 59 20.41 1.69 -14.36
CA LEU A 59 19.66 1.74 -13.11
C LEU A 59 18.87 3.03 -13.01
N ALA A 60 17.66 2.91 -12.45
CA ALA A 60 16.83 4.03 -12.01
C ALA A 60 16.92 4.12 -10.48
N ILE A 61 17.58 5.15 -9.99
CA ILE A 61 17.96 5.28 -8.58
C ILE A 61 17.27 6.50 -7.97
N ASP A 62 16.40 6.26 -6.99
CA ASP A 62 15.71 7.32 -6.25
C ASP A 62 16.61 7.89 -5.16
N THR A 63 16.63 9.21 -5.06
CA THR A 63 17.48 9.96 -4.11
C THR A 63 16.68 10.83 -3.14
N GLY A 64 15.45 11.21 -3.50
CA GLY A 64 14.49 11.87 -2.61
C GLY A 64 13.46 10.89 -2.06
N PHE A 65 12.30 10.78 -2.70
CA PHE A 65 11.26 9.82 -2.31
C PHE A 65 11.58 8.41 -2.77
N ILE A 66 11.91 7.55 -1.80
CA ILE A 66 12.37 6.19 -2.08
C ILE A 66 11.35 5.12 -1.64
N VAL A 67 10.63 5.34 -0.55
CA VAL A 67 9.86 4.28 0.11
C VAL A 67 8.46 4.68 0.58
N HIS A 68 7.56 3.70 0.61
CA HIS A 68 6.20 3.81 1.12
C HIS A 68 5.75 2.50 1.79
N ASN A 69 4.59 2.50 2.44
CA ASN A 69 4.00 1.28 2.99
C ASN A 69 2.47 1.31 2.94
N ARG A 70 1.83 0.15 3.15
CA ARG A 70 0.36 0.02 3.03
C ARG A 70 -0.46 0.64 4.17
N ARG A 71 0.17 0.93 5.31
CA ARG A 71 -0.51 1.45 6.49
C ARG A 71 -0.57 2.96 6.46
N THR A 72 0.55 3.61 6.16
CA THR A 72 0.71 5.07 6.31
C THR A 72 0.72 5.82 4.98
N TYR A 73 0.47 5.16 3.83
CA TYR A 73 0.37 5.80 2.51
C TYR A 73 -0.91 5.42 1.74
N PRO A 74 -2.12 5.51 2.33
CA PRO A 74 -3.36 5.09 1.66
C PRO A 74 -3.71 5.92 0.43
N THR A 75 -3.50 7.25 0.45
CA THR A 75 -3.85 8.15 -0.64
C THR A 75 -2.91 7.95 -1.83
N LEU A 76 -1.61 7.92 -1.58
CA LEU A 76 -0.63 7.64 -2.62
C LEU A 76 -0.86 6.25 -3.24
N LEU A 77 -1.17 5.24 -2.42
CA LEU A 77 -1.46 3.90 -2.92
C LEU A 77 -2.75 3.81 -3.73
N ARG A 78 -3.72 4.68 -3.46
CA ARG A 78 -4.91 4.80 -4.31
C ARG A 78 -4.51 5.31 -5.70
N LEU A 79 -3.72 6.38 -5.77
CA LEU A 79 -3.20 6.91 -7.04
C LEU A 79 -2.40 5.85 -7.80
N PHE A 80 -1.52 5.12 -7.10
CA PHE A 80 -0.74 4.03 -7.68
C PHE A 80 -1.62 2.90 -8.19
N ALA A 81 -2.71 2.57 -7.50
CA ALA A 81 -3.63 1.51 -7.92
C ALA A 81 -4.45 1.92 -9.16
N GLU A 82 -4.86 3.18 -9.27
CA GLU A 82 -5.60 3.68 -10.44
C GLU A 82 -4.71 3.79 -11.68
N LEU A 83 -3.41 4.01 -11.50
CA LEU A 83 -2.41 4.15 -12.57
C LEU A 83 -1.57 2.88 -12.79
N ASP A 84 -1.91 1.75 -12.15
CA ASP A 84 -1.16 0.49 -12.26
C ASP A 84 0.36 0.66 -12.00
N VAL A 85 0.74 1.45 -10.99
CA VAL A 85 2.14 1.69 -10.62
C VAL A 85 2.74 0.47 -9.89
N PRO A 86 3.77 -0.18 -10.46
CA PRO A 86 4.38 -1.35 -9.86
C PRO A 86 5.24 -0.96 -8.65
N THR A 87 5.17 -1.77 -7.60
CA THR A 87 5.97 -1.58 -6.38
C THR A 87 6.53 -2.92 -5.91
N GLN A 88 7.68 -2.87 -5.25
CA GLN A 88 8.36 -4.05 -4.71
C GLN A 88 8.66 -3.90 -3.21
N VAL A 89 9.01 -4.99 -2.54
CA VAL A 89 9.32 -4.95 -1.10
C VAL A 89 10.70 -4.31 -0.89
N SER A 90 10.77 -3.39 0.07
CA SER A 90 12.00 -2.69 0.47
C SER A 90 12.47 -3.20 1.84
N GLU A 91 13.78 -3.05 2.11
CA GLU A 91 14.36 -3.28 3.43
C GLU A 91 14.63 -1.93 4.11
N MET A 92 14.11 -1.76 5.34
CA MET A 92 14.18 -0.51 6.11
C MET A 92 14.80 -0.70 7.49
N SER A 93 16.07 -1.09 7.54
CA SER A 93 16.87 -1.13 8.78
C SER A 93 17.65 0.17 8.95
N MET A 94 17.97 0.51 10.19
CA MET A 94 18.77 1.67 10.54
C MET A 94 19.91 1.28 11.46
N SER A 95 21.07 1.89 11.25
CA SER A 95 22.23 1.82 12.13
C SER A 95 22.65 3.21 12.57
N VAL A 96 23.25 3.25 13.75
CA VAL A 96 23.90 4.42 14.32
C VAL A 96 25.37 4.09 14.52
N ARG A 97 26.26 4.93 14.01
CA ARG A 97 27.70 4.91 14.24
C ARG A 97 28.11 6.20 14.94
N SER A 98 28.79 6.09 16.06
CA SER A 98 29.35 7.22 16.80
C SER A 98 30.86 7.06 16.89
N GLU A 99 31.60 7.95 16.23
CA GLU A 99 33.06 7.95 16.24
C GLU A 99 33.60 8.32 17.62
N ALA A 100 32.98 9.31 18.29
CA ALA A 100 33.35 9.72 19.64
C ALA A 100 33.16 8.59 20.67
N ALA A 101 32.03 7.87 20.63
CA ALA A 101 31.80 6.75 21.55
C ALA A 101 32.55 5.47 21.11
N GLY A 102 32.94 5.40 19.83
CA GLY A 102 33.43 4.19 19.17
C GLY A 102 32.40 3.06 19.20
N VAL A 103 31.11 3.40 19.08
CA VAL A 103 30.00 2.45 19.10
C VAL A 103 29.30 2.49 17.74
N GLU A 104 29.03 1.32 17.18
CA GLU A 104 28.09 1.15 16.08
C GLU A 104 27.04 0.12 16.50
N TYR A 105 25.78 0.28 16.09
CA TYR A 105 24.73 -0.72 16.32
C TYR A 105 23.57 -0.55 15.34
N ALA A 106 22.77 -1.61 15.17
CA ALA A 106 21.57 -1.62 14.33
C ALA A 106 20.45 -2.46 14.99
N GLY A 107 19.36 -1.79 15.37
CA GLY A 107 18.26 -2.42 16.11
C GLY A 107 17.56 -3.55 15.35
N ALA A 108 17.36 -3.38 14.04
CA ALA A 108 16.61 -4.30 13.19
C ALA A 108 17.47 -5.44 12.59
N ARG A 109 18.75 -5.57 12.95
CA ARG A 109 19.70 -6.54 12.39
C ARG A 109 19.96 -7.74 13.31
N GLY A 110 19.04 -7.99 14.25
CA GLY A 110 19.14 -9.08 15.23
C GLY A 110 20.20 -8.84 16.31
N ILE A 111 20.46 -9.85 17.14
CA ILE A 111 21.35 -9.69 18.32
C ILE A 111 22.77 -9.24 17.94
N ARG A 112 23.30 -9.73 16.82
CA ARG A 112 24.62 -9.31 16.31
C ARG A 112 24.62 -7.86 15.87
N GLY A 113 23.51 -7.33 15.35
CA GLY A 113 23.37 -5.91 15.03
C GLY A 113 23.26 -5.02 16.28
N VAL A 114 22.55 -5.48 17.31
CA VAL A 114 22.38 -4.72 18.57
C VAL A 114 23.64 -4.71 19.43
N LEU A 115 24.38 -5.83 19.45
CA LEU A 115 25.61 -6.03 20.20
C LEU A 115 26.77 -6.48 19.28
N PRO A 116 27.24 -5.61 18.37
CA PRO A 116 28.19 -6.00 17.33
C PRO A 116 29.61 -6.24 17.82
N GLY A 117 29.93 -5.93 19.08
CA GLY A 117 31.24 -6.16 19.67
C GLY A 117 31.33 -5.73 21.13
N ARG A 118 32.54 -5.83 21.70
CA ARG A 118 32.79 -5.58 23.13
C ARG A 118 32.37 -4.18 23.60
N ARG A 119 32.48 -3.16 22.74
CA ARG A 119 32.09 -1.78 23.07
C ARG A 119 30.57 -1.61 23.26
N ALA A 120 29.76 -2.44 22.60
CA ALA A 120 28.31 -2.47 22.81
C ALA A 120 27.91 -3.16 24.13
N LEU A 121 28.84 -3.80 24.85
CA LEU A 121 28.61 -4.35 26.19
C LEU A 121 28.88 -3.35 27.32
N ARG A 122 29.24 -2.10 27.00
CA ARG A 122 29.47 -1.06 28.00
C ARG A 122 28.17 -0.76 28.77
N PRO A 123 28.25 -0.47 30.08
CA PRO A 123 27.06 -0.21 30.90
C PRO A 123 26.15 0.88 30.35
N ALA A 124 26.71 1.95 29.78
CA ALA A 124 25.94 3.04 29.17
C ALA A 124 25.07 2.57 27.99
N HIS A 125 25.63 1.73 27.10
CA HIS A 125 24.89 1.19 25.94
C HIS A 125 23.80 0.22 26.39
N LEU A 126 24.12 -0.70 27.31
CA LEU A 126 23.13 -1.64 27.85
C LEU A 126 21.99 -0.92 28.58
N ARG A 127 22.30 0.16 29.31
CA ARG A 127 21.29 1.02 29.93
C ARG A 127 20.41 1.69 28.89
N MET A 128 20.97 2.25 27.82
CA MET A 128 20.20 2.81 26.71
C MET A 128 19.23 1.79 26.11
N LEU A 129 19.67 0.54 25.89
CA LEU A 129 18.79 -0.52 25.38
C LEU A 129 17.61 -0.81 26.34
N ALA A 130 17.83 -0.76 27.66
CA ALA A 130 16.77 -0.89 28.66
C ALA A 130 15.86 0.35 28.73
N GLU A 131 16.37 1.53 28.36
CA GLU A 131 15.60 2.78 28.29
C GLU A 131 14.65 2.82 27.09
N ILE A 132 14.92 2.11 25.98
CA ILE A 132 14.06 2.11 24.78
C ILE A 132 12.61 1.64 25.09
N PRO A 133 12.36 0.47 25.72
CA PRO A 133 11.00 0.07 26.09
C PRO A 133 10.35 1.02 27.11
N ARG A 134 11.15 1.67 27.97
CA ARG A 134 10.67 2.68 28.92
C ARG A 134 10.18 3.93 28.19
N PHE A 135 10.93 4.41 27.22
CA PHE A 135 10.54 5.48 26.31
C PHE A 135 9.25 5.15 25.56
N HIS A 136 9.15 3.97 24.96
CA HIS A 136 7.93 3.55 24.27
C HIS A 136 6.68 3.53 25.18
N ARG A 137 6.84 3.24 26.48
CA ARG A 137 5.72 3.30 27.45
C ARG A 137 5.38 4.75 27.79
N ALA A 138 6.38 5.57 28.10
CA ALA A 138 6.19 6.98 28.46
C ALA A 138 5.56 7.77 27.30
N ALA A 139 6.08 7.62 26.08
CA ALA A 139 5.54 8.28 24.89
C ALA A 139 4.08 7.88 24.62
N ARG A 140 3.73 6.59 24.76
CA ARG A 140 2.34 6.14 24.61
C ARG A 140 1.42 6.63 25.73
N ALA A 141 1.93 6.80 26.95
CA ALA A 141 1.16 7.37 28.05
C ALA A 141 0.84 8.84 27.79
N LEU A 142 1.80 9.62 27.28
CA LEU A 142 1.58 11.00 26.86
C LEU A 142 0.49 11.08 25.78
N LEU A 143 0.55 10.22 24.75
CA LEU A 143 -0.46 10.19 23.69
C LEU A 143 -1.86 9.75 24.16
N ALA A 144 -1.94 9.02 25.27
CA ALA A 144 -3.21 8.58 25.83
C ALA A 144 -3.89 9.65 26.71
N GLY A 145 -3.17 10.71 27.09
CA GLY A 145 -3.74 11.86 27.78
C GLY A 145 -4.36 12.85 26.80
N ASP A 146 -5.47 13.48 27.22
CA ASP A 146 -6.21 14.46 26.42
C ASP A 146 -5.71 15.90 26.61
N GLU A 147 -4.81 16.15 27.56
CA GLU A 147 -4.30 17.51 27.80
C GLU A 147 -3.35 17.97 26.69
N PRO A 148 -3.46 19.23 26.21
CA PRO A 148 -2.48 19.85 25.34
C PRO A 148 -1.08 19.75 25.95
N ASP A 149 -0.08 19.46 25.12
CA ASP A 149 1.30 19.30 25.59
C ASP A 149 2.27 19.92 24.59
N ASP A 150 2.77 21.11 24.98
CA ASP A 150 3.68 21.93 24.18
C ASP A 150 5.15 21.67 24.55
N ARG A 151 5.44 20.66 25.39
CA ARG A 151 6.81 20.34 25.76
C ARG A 151 7.60 19.90 24.53
N THR A 152 8.86 20.34 24.49
CA THR A 152 9.83 19.84 23.51
C THR A 152 10.27 18.41 23.86
N LEU A 153 10.83 17.71 22.87
CA LEU A 153 11.42 16.39 23.09
C LEU A 153 12.49 16.43 24.19
N GLY A 154 13.34 17.47 24.20
CA GLY A 154 14.35 17.67 25.24
C GLY A 154 13.74 17.71 26.64
N ALA A 155 12.75 18.59 26.85
CA ALA A 155 12.07 18.76 28.13
C ALA A 155 11.39 17.46 28.59
N PHE A 156 10.71 16.75 27.68
CA PHE A 156 10.11 15.46 27.98
C PHE A 156 11.14 14.43 28.46
N LEU A 157 12.31 14.38 27.79
CA LEU A 157 13.38 13.45 28.14
C LEU A 157 14.05 13.79 29.48
N ASP A 158 14.14 15.08 29.83
CA ASP A 158 14.60 15.57 31.13
C ASP A 158 13.68 15.16 32.26
N GLU A 159 12.39 15.45 32.14
CA GLU A 159 11.39 15.14 33.16
C GLU A 159 11.33 13.64 33.47
N HIS A 160 11.45 12.79 32.45
CA HIS A 160 11.44 11.34 32.60
C HIS A 160 12.82 10.75 32.94
N GLY A 161 13.85 11.58 33.16
CA GLY A 161 15.18 11.13 33.60
C GLY A 161 15.91 10.23 32.59
N PHE A 162 15.74 10.45 31.28
CA PHE A 162 16.50 9.74 30.25
C PHE A 162 17.95 10.21 30.19
N THR A 163 18.89 9.26 30.11
CA THR A 163 20.32 9.57 30.10
C THR A 163 20.77 10.36 28.87
N LEU A 164 21.83 11.15 29.02
CA LEU A 164 22.48 11.83 27.88
C LEU A 164 22.91 10.85 26.79
N HIS A 165 23.35 9.64 27.17
CA HIS A 165 23.72 8.58 26.23
C HIS A 165 22.51 8.13 25.38
N PHE A 166 21.34 7.94 26.00
CA PHE A 166 20.09 7.64 25.29
C PHE A 166 19.67 8.77 24.35
N ARG A 167 19.76 10.04 24.79
CA ARG A 167 19.45 11.19 23.94
C ARG A 167 20.34 11.23 22.71
N ARG A 168 21.65 11.12 22.91
CA ARG A 168 22.67 11.30 21.88
C ARG A 168 22.75 10.15 20.89
N HIS A 169 22.57 8.91 21.33
CA HIS A 169 22.81 7.73 20.49
C HIS A 169 21.55 6.96 20.10
N PHE A 170 20.38 7.34 20.61
CA PHE A 170 19.09 6.76 20.17
C PHE A 170 18.12 7.83 19.68
N MET A 171 17.73 8.81 20.51
CA MET A 171 16.68 9.77 20.14
C MET A 171 17.10 10.77 19.06
N ALA A 172 18.25 11.44 19.23
CA ALA A 172 18.71 12.41 18.25
C ALA A 172 18.97 11.76 16.88
N PRO A 173 19.64 10.59 16.76
CA PRO A 173 19.76 9.89 15.48
C PRO A 173 18.42 9.52 14.87
N LEU A 174 17.46 9.04 15.66
CA LEU A 174 16.13 8.67 15.18
C LEU A 174 15.42 9.86 14.52
N VAL A 175 15.39 11.02 15.18
CA VAL A 175 14.72 12.22 14.66
C VAL A 175 15.51 12.82 13.50
N ALA A 176 16.83 12.99 13.67
CA ALA A 176 17.70 13.56 12.64
C ALA A 176 17.68 12.75 11.34
N ALA A 177 17.64 11.41 11.42
CA ALA A 177 17.55 10.58 10.22
C ALA A 177 16.19 10.70 9.53
N VAL A 178 15.10 10.84 10.28
CA VAL A 178 13.74 10.89 9.71
C VAL A 178 13.42 12.25 9.07
N TRP A 179 13.87 13.36 9.65
CA TRP A 179 13.59 14.72 9.16
C TRP A 179 14.81 15.44 8.57
N SER A 180 15.96 14.76 8.44
CA SER A 180 17.20 15.35 7.92
C SER A 180 17.56 16.67 8.60
N CYS A 181 17.32 16.76 9.92
CA CYS A 181 17.55 17.97 10.71
C CYS A 181 18.74 17.81 11.65
N ASP A 182 19.33 18.93 12.04
CA ASP A 182 20.47 18.93 12.96
C ASP A 182 20.10 18.27 14.30
N PRO A 183 21.01 17.46 14.90
CA PRO A 183 20.72 16.76 16.15
C PRO A 183 20.33 17.66 17.32
N ALA A 184 20.78 18.92 17.33
CA ALA A 184 20.38 19.91 18.33
C ALA A 184 18.91 20.35 18.12
N THR A 185 18.54 20.63 16.87
CA THR A 185 17.17 20.98 16.46
C THR A 185 16.20 19.82 16.69
N ALA A 186 16.64 18.57 16.55
CA ALA A 186 15.82 17.41 16.86
C ALA A 186 15.23 17.41 18.28
N LEU A 187 15.91 18.04 19.26
CA LEU A 187 15.44 18.11 20.64
C LEU A 187 14.40 19.22 20.88
N SER A 188 14.28 20.20 19.99
CA SER A 188 13.28 21.27 20.10
C SER A 188 11.92 20.90 19.49
N TYR A 189 11.82 19.75 18.84
CA TYR A 189 10.57 19.26 18.25
C TYR A 189 9.48 19.09 19.33
N PRO A 190 8.21 19.46 19.06
CA PRO A 190 7.11 19.20 19.97
C PRO A 190 6.95 17.70 20.23
N ALA A 191 7.01 17.29 21.50
CA ALA A 191 7.09 15.88 21.89
C ALA A 191 5.84 15.10 21.46
N ARG A 192 4.65 15.67 21.71
CA ARG A 192 3.37 15.04 21.33
C ARG A 192 3.30 14.79 19.83
N TYR A 193 3.58 15.83 19.02
CA TYR A 193 3.57 15.75 17.56
C TYR A 193 4.52 14.67 17.02
N LEU A 194 5.75 14.63 17.55
CA LEU A 194 6.72 13.58 17.21
C LEU A 194 6.22 12.19 17.59
N PHE A 195 5.62 12.02 18.77
CA PHE A 195 5.17 10.71 19.24
C PHE A 195 3.95 10.22 18.45
N GLU A 196 3.05 11.10 18.02
CA GLU A 196 1.97 10.77 17.09
C GLU A 196 2.52 10.18 15.80
N PHE A 197 3.53 10.83 15.22
CA PHE A 197 4.24 10.31 14.05
C PHE A 197 4.82 8.92 14.32
N LEU A 198 5.60 8.76 15.39
CA LEU A 198 6.26 7.49 15.72
C LEU A 198 5.22 6.37 15.97
N SER A 199 4.10 6.69 16.61
CA SER A 199 2.99 5.77 16.83
C SER A 199 2.32 5.35 15.52
N HIS A 200 2.01 6.32 14.66
CA HIS A 200 1.40 6.11 13.36
C HIS A 200 2.25 5.18 12.47
N HIS A 201 3.57 5.36 12.51
CA HIS A 201 4.53 4.57 11.75
C HIS A 201 4.95 3.25 12.42
N GLY A 202 4.43 2.94 13.62
CA GLY A 202 4.74 1.71 14.35
C GLY A 202 6.16 1.67 14.91
N MET A 203 6.75 2.84 15.18
CA MET A 203 8.09 3.03 15.73
C MET A 203 8.11 3.11 17.27
N LEU A 204 6.94 3.24 17.94
CA LEU A 204 6.82 3.12 19.40
C LEU A 204 6.60 1.67 19.88
N GLN A 205 6.99 0.68 19.07
CA GLN A 205 6.87 -0.74 19.36
C GLN A 205 8.11 -1.49 18.88
N VAL A 206 8.45 -2.60 19.53
CA VAL A 206 9.61 -3.43 19.16
C VAL A 206 9.30 -4.35 17.96
N PHE A 207 8.04 -4.71 17.78
CA PHE A 207 7.57 -5.58 16.70
C PHE A 207 6.37 -4.93 15.99
N GLY A 208 6.04 -5.41 14.80
CA GLY A 208 4.84 -4.97 14.07
C GLY A 208 5.05 -3.76 13.16
N SER A 209 6.30 -3.39 12.88
CA SER A 209 6.62 -2.34 11.90
C SER A 209 6.02 -2.68 10.52
N PRO A 210 5.44 -1.71 9.82
CA PRO A 210 4.89 -1.93 8.48
C PRO A 210 5.95 -2.50 7.51
N ARG A 211 5.50 -3.34 6.58
CA ARG A 211 6.36 -3.79 5.49
C ARG A 211 6.53 -2.64 4.49
N TRP A 212 7.77 -2.16 4.39
CA TRP A 212 8.17 -1.12 3.43
C TRP A 212 8.23 -1.63 2.00
N ARG A 213 8.04 -0.71 1.08
CA ARG A 213 8.00 -0.91 -0.36
C ARG A 213 8.65 0.27 -1.07
N THR A 214 9.07 0.07 -2.30
CA THR A 214 9.58 1.11 -3.20
C THR A 214 8.92 0.97 -4.56
N VAL A 215 8.93 2.02 -5.38
CA VAL A 215 8.41 1.99 -6.75
C VAL A 215 9.40 1.22 -7.62
N THR A 216 8.89 0.23 -8.37
CA THR A 216 9.75 -0.54 -9.29
C THR A 216 10.11 0.36 -10.47
N GLY A 217 11.41 0.52 -10.73
CA GLY A 217 11.93 1.40 -11.78
C GLY A 217 12.08 2.87 -11.35
N GLY A 218 12.00 3.15 -10.04
CA GLY A 218 12.15 4.49 -9.49
C GLY A 218 10.84 5.30 -9.48
N SER A 219 10.79 6.31 -8.61
CA SER A 219 9.65 7.20 -8.37
C SER A 219 9.21 7.96 -9.63
N ALA A 220 10.12 8.30 -10.55
CA ALA A 220 9.78 8.86 -11.86
C ALA A 220 8.73 8.03 -12.62
N THR A 221 8.66 6.72 -12.38
CA THR A 221 7.67 5.83 -12.98
C THR A 221 6.22 6.25 -12.67
N TYR A 222 5.92 6.67 -11.42
CA TYR A 222 4.56 7.10 -11.10
C TYR A 222 4.31 8.51 -11.63
N VAL A 223 5.31 9.39 -11.53
CA VAL A 223 5.25 10.78 -12.03
C VAL A 223 4.90 10.81 -13.51
N GLN A 224 5.58 10.00 -14.32
CA GLN A 224 5.32 9.86 -15.75
C GLN A 224 3.92 9.34 -16.03
N ARG A 225 3.41 8.38 -15.26
CA ARG A 225 2.04 7.87 -15.43
C ARG A 225 0.97 8.90 -15.08
N VAL A 226 1.18 9.71 -14.04
CA VAL A 226 0.27 10.83 -13.71
C VAL A 226 0.27 11.83 -14.86
N ALA A 227 1.46 12.24 -15.34
CA ALA A 227 1.58 13.20 -16.43
C ALA A 227 0.94 12.70 -17.74
N ALA A 228 1.13 11.42 -18.07
CA ALA A 228 0.45 10.78 -19.21
C ALA A 228 -1.07 10.83 -19.04
N ALA A 229 -1.60 10.43 -17.87
CA ALA A 229 -3.04 10.45 -17.61
C ALA A 229 -3.65 11.87 -17.68
N ILE A 230 -2.90 12.90 -17.27
CA ILE A 230 -3.32 14.30 -17.42
C ILE A 230 -3.42 14.68 -18.91
N ARG A 231 -2.37 14.36 -19.70
CA ARG A 231 -2.33 14.67 -21.14
C ARG A 231 -3.41 13.90 -21.93
N ASP A 232 -3.60 12.63 -21.63
CA ASP A 232 -4.61 11.77 -22.29
C ASP A 232 -6.04 12.30 -22.09
N ARG A 233 -6.28 13.07 -21.03
CA ARG A 233 -7.57 13.72 -20.73
C ARG A 233 -7.68 15.15 -21.29
N GLY A 234 -6.66 15.61 -22.03
CA GLY A 234 -6.58 16.93 -22.64
C GLY A 234 -5.97 18.01 -21.74
N GLY A 235 -5.32 17.64 -20.63
CA GLY A 235 -4.61 18.58 -19.75
C GLY A 235 -3.26 19.02 -20.32
N ARG A 236 -2.84 20.23 -19.96
CA ARG A 236 -1.52 20.80 -20.29
C ARG A 236 -0.55 20.55 -19.15
N VAL A 237 0.68 20.15 -19.48
CA VAL A 237 1.78 19.97 -18.52
C VAL A 237 2.96 20.78 -19.03
N LEU A 238 3.30 21.85 -18.31
CA LEU A 238 4.29 22.86 -18.69
C LEU A 238 5.47 22.77 -17.73
N THR A 239 6.59 22.22 -18.20
CA THR A 239 7.89 22.23 -17.51
C THR A 239 8.70 23.47 -17.91
N SER A 240 9.75 23.78 -17.17
CA SER A 240 10.57 24.98 -17.39
C SER A 240 9.75 26.28 -17.45
N THR A 241 8.60 26.28 -16.77
CA THR A 241 7.59 27.34 -16.80
C THR A 241 7.32 27.77 -15.36
N LYS A 242 8.26 28.54 -14.81
CA LYS A 242 8.18 29.05 -13.45
C LYS A 242 7.07 30.08 -13.34
N VAL A 243 6.09 29.86 -12.48
CA VAL A 243 5.10 30.88 -12.11
C VAL A 243 5.79 31.93 -11.23
N VAL A 244 5.55 33.20 -11.53
CA VAL A 244 6.14 34.33 -10.79
C VAL A 244 5.09 35.14 -10.03
N THR A 245 3.85 35.20 -10.54
CA THR A 245 2.77 35.96 -9.90
C THR A 245 1.44 35.22 -10.01
N VAL A 246 0.67 35.23 -8.92
CA VAL A 246 -0.67 34.67 -8.78
C VAL A 246 -1.55 35.74 -8.11
N VAL A 247 -2.63 36.14 -8.79
CA VAL A 247 -3.56 37.18 -8.32
C VAL A 247 -4.98 36.65 -8.38
N GLU A 248 -5.71 36.76 -7.26
CA GLU A 248 -7.15 36.52 -7.25
C GLU A 248 -7.87 37.73 -7.84
N THR A 249 -8.79 37.49 -8.77
CA THR A 249 -9.55 38.53 -9.46
C THR A 249 -11.04 38.21 -9.38
N GLY A 250 -11.91 39.17 -9.75
CA GLY A 250 -13.35 38.91 -9.85
C GLY A 250 -13.74 37.84 -10.88
N ALA A 251 -12.82 37.45 -11.78
CA ALA A 251 -13.03 36.42 -12.81
C ALA A 251 -12.41 35.06 -12.46
N GLY A 252 -11.71 34.93 -11.32
CA GLY A 252 -11.01 33.70 -10.92
C GLY A 252 -9.59 33.99 -10.45
N VAL A 253 -8.59 33.28 -10.99
CA VAL A 253 -7.18 33.43 -10.65
C VAL A 253 -6.36 33.72 -11.91
N GLU A 254 -5.62 34.82 -11.88
CA GLU A 254 -4.65 35.18 -12.91
C GLU A 254 -3.26 34.65 -12.53
N ILE A 255 -2.61 33.94 -13.46
CA ILE A 255 -1.27 33.38 -13.28
C ILE A 255 -0.36 33.94 -14.36
N THR A 256 0.76 34.52 -13.92
CA THR A 256 1.83 35.00 -14.81
C THR A 256 3.07 34.12 -14.64
N ASP A 257 3.60 33.62 -15.76
CA ASP A 257 4.84 32.85 -15.80
C ASP A 257 6.08 33.74 -15.99
N GLY A 258 7.27 33.15 -15.82
CA GLY A 258 8.55 33.84 -15.94
C GLY A 258 8.88 34.33 -17.36
N ASN A 259 8.09 33.93 -18.37
CA ASN A 259 8.20 34.45 -19.74
C ASN A 259 7.29 35.67 -19.96
N GLY A 260 6.52 36.07 -18.94
CA GLY A 260 5.55 37.17 -19.02
C GLY A 260 4.21 36.76 -19.64
N THR A 261 3.94 35.45 -19.80
CA THR A 261 2.64 34.98 -20.28
C THR A 261 1.66 34.97 -19.11
N THR A 262 0.53 35.63 -19.30
CA THR A 262 -0.54 35.71 -18.31
C THR A 262 -1.76 34.93 -18.79
N GLU A 263 -2.26 34.01 -17.96
CA GLU A 263 -3.48 33.23 -18.22
C GLU A 263 -4.44 33.32 -17.04
N VAL A 264 -5.74 33.40 -17.33
CA VAL A 264 -6.82 33.39 -16.32
C VAL A 264 -7.45 32.01 -16.23
N PHE A 265 -7.68 31.55 -14.99
CA PHE A 265 -8.28 30.28 -14.62
C PHE A 265 -9.46 30.49 -13.68
N ASP A 266 -10.42 29.56 -13.66
CA ASP A 266 -11.58 29.64 -12.74
C ASP A 266 -11.19 29.34 -11.29
N ALA A 267 -10.10 28.57 -11.11
CA ALA A 267 -9.47 28.33 -9.81
C ALA A 267 -8.04 27.81 -9.98
N ALA A 268 -7.24 27.90 -8.92
CA ALA A 268 -5.86 27.43 -8.88
C ALA A 268 -5.54 26.68 -7.58
N VAL A 269 -4.62 25.71 -7.70
CA VAL A 269 -3.96 25.06 -6.56
C VAL A 269 -2.48 25.45 -6.54
N LEU A 270 -2.01 26.05 -5.45
CA LEU A 270 -0.58 26.28 -5.21
C LEU A 270 -0.01 25.09 -4.42
N ALA A 271 0.73 24.24 -5.11
CA ALA A 271 1.29 22.99 -4.60
C ALA A 271 2.82 23.05 -4.37
N THR A 272 3.32 24.23 -3.98
CA THR A 272 4.74 24.54 -3.76
C THR A 272 5.11 24.62 -2.27
N HIS A 273 6.39 24.85 -1.95
CA HIS A 273 6.78 25.16 -0.57
C HIS A 273 6.15 26.48 -0.10
N PRO A 274 5.87 26.68 1.21
CA PRO A 274 5.19 27.87 1.73
C PRO A 274 5.87 29.18 1.34
N GLY A 275 7.20 29.26 1.45
CA GLY A 275 7.96 30.45 1.03
C GLY A 275 7.85 30.73 -0.47
N GLN A 276 7.83 29.68 -1.31
CA GLN A 276 7.62 29.81 -2.75
C GLN A 276 6.19 30.29 -3.05
N SER A 277 5.19 29.72 -2.37
CA SER A 277 3.79 30.16 -2.51
C SER A 277 3.65 31.63 -2.13
N LEU A 278 4.19 32.04 -0.99
CA LEU A 278 4.14 33.42 -0.52
C LEU A 278 4.82 34.39 -1.49
N ALA A 279 5.95 34.01 -2.07
CA ALA A 279 6.67 34.82 -3.05
C ALA A 279 5.90 35.01 -4.37
N MET A 280 5.02 34.07 -4.74
CA MET A 280 4.19 34.16 -5.94
C MET A 280 2.89 34.95 -5.73
N LEU A 281 2.42 35.15 -4.50
CA LEU A 281 1.18 35.88 -4.26
C LEU A 281 1.38 37.38 -4.55
N GLY A 282 0.59 37.93 -5.46
CA GLY A 282 0.65 39.36 -5.80
C GLY A 282 0.19 40.26 -4.65
N GLU A 283 -0.90 39.88 -3.98
CA GLU A 283 -1.48 40.61 -2.85
C GLU A 283 -1.80 39.67 -1.67
N PRO A 284 -0.79 39.15 -0.96
CA PRO A 284 -1.04 38.18 0.10
C PRO A 284 -1.84 38.83 1.24
N THR A 285 -2.78 38.08 1.83
CA THR A 285 -3.50 38.51 3.03
C THR A 285 -2.59 38.52 4.26
N ALA A 286 -3.04 39.13 5.36
CA ALA A 286 -2.30 39.08 6.62
C ALA A 286 -2.12 37.63 7.11
N ALA A 287 -3.17 36.81 7.03
CA ALA A 287 -3.13 35.40 7.39
C ALA A 287 -2.17 34.61 6.49
N GLN A 288 -2.17 34.85 5.17
CA GLN A 288 -1.25 34.20 4.24
C GLN A 288 0.22 34.52 4.55
N ARG A 289 0.55 35.78 4.85
CA ARG A 289 1.91 36.18 5.27
C ARG A 289 2.34 35.48 6.56
N GLU A 290 1.48 35.52 7.58
CA GLU A 290 1.77 34.96 8.90
C GLU A 290 1.94 33.43 8.84
N ILE A 291 0.98 32.73 8.25
CA ILE A 291 0.94 31.27 8.25
C ILE A 291 2.02 30.70 7.32
N LEU A 292 2.15 31.19 6.08
CA LEU A 292 3.18 30.69 5.15
C LEU A 292 4.60 31.03 5.62
N GLY A 293 4.78 32.16 6.29
CA GLY A 293 6.05 32.56 6.92
C GLY A 293 6.42 31.71 8.14
N GLY A 294 5.46 31.01 8.75
CA GLY A 294 5.65 30.15 9.92
C GLY A 294 6.30 28.80 9.65
N PHE A 295 6.62 28.47 8.39
CA PHE A 295 7.22 27.18 8.00
C PHE A 295 8.69 27.33 7.60
N PRO A 296 9.64 27.20 8.55
CA PRO A 296 11.06 27.18 8.22
C PRO A 296 11.46 25.89 7.50
N TYR A 297 12.40 26.01 6.57
CA TYR A 297 13.01 24.90 5.85
C TYR A 297 14.52 24.90 6.05
N SER A 298 15.11 23.70 6.02
CA SER A 298 16.55 23.49 6.04
C SER A 298 17.00 22.93 4.69
N ALA A 299 17.88 23.66 4.01
CA ALA A 299 18.55 23.18 2.80
C ALA A 299 19.66 22.20 3.17
N ASN A 300 19.64 21.03 2.54
CA ASN A 300 20.58 19.96 2.76
C ASN A 300 21.14 19.49 1.42
N GLN A 301 22.47 19.48 1.31
CA GLN A 301 23.14 18.89 0.16
C GLN A 301 23.14 17.36 0.29
N ALA A 302 22.75 16.69 -0.79
CA ALA A 302 22.79 15.25 -0.94
C ALA A 302 23.71 14.87 -2.11
N GLN A 303 24.53 13.83 -1.93
CA GLN A 303 25.39 13.32 -2.98
C GLN A 303 25.08 11.86 -3.23
N LEU A 304 24.77 11.51 -4.48
CA LEU A 304 24.69 10.13 -4.96
C LEU A 304 26.11 9.69 -5.33
N HIS A 305 26.61 8.60 -4.74
CA HIS A 305 27.99 8.14 -4.90
C HIS A 305 28.13 6.62 -4.74
N THR A 306 29.33 6.10 -5.02
CA THR A 306 29.69 4.69 -4.76
C THR A 306 30.67 4.50 -3.60
N ASP A 307 31.08 5.57 -2.93
CA ASP A 307 32.00 5.50 -1.78
C ASP A 307 31.40 4.81 -0.54
N THR A 308 31.84 3.58 -0.25
CA THR A 308 31.38 2.81 0.91
C THR A 308 32.05 3.16 2.24
N SER A 309 32.99 4.11 2.27
CA SER A 309 33.77 4.47 3.46
C SER A 309 32.90 5.00 4.63
N LEU A 310 31.76 5.63 4.31
CA LEU A 310 30.80 6.14 5.30
C LEU A 310 29.91 5.05 5.91
N LEU A 311 29.85 3.84 5.36
CA LEU A 311 29.07 2.74 5.92
C LEU A 311 29.69 2.21 7.22
N PRO A 312 28.91 1.57 8.13
CA PRO A 312 29.44 0.86 9.29
C PRO A 312 30.55 -0.14 8.92
N ALA A 313 31.52 -0.30 9.82
CA ALA A 313 32.66 -1.21 9.60
C ALA A 313 32.18 -2.67 9.67
N GLY A 314 31.32 -3.00 10.63
CA GLY A 314 30.68 -4.32 10.73
C GLY A 314 29.59 -4.53 9.67
N GLU A 315 29.76 -5.54 8.81
CA GLU A 315 28.76 -5.89 7.79
C GLU A 315 27.38 -6.26 8.38
N HIS A 316 27.35 -6.84 9.57
CA HIS A 316 26.11 -7.15 10.28
C HIS A 316 25.38 -5.91 10.79
N VAL A 317 26.06 -4.76 10.88
CA VAL A 317 25.49 -3.47 11.30
C VAL A 317 25.01 -2.63 10.12
N ARG A 318 25.67 -2.75 8.95
CA ARG A 318 25.31 -2.01 7.72
C ARG A 318 23.80 -2.08 7.46
N SER A 319 23.20 -0.91 7.31
CA SER A 319 21.75 -0.69 7.37
C SER A 319 21.19 -0.04 6.09
N SER A 320 19.86 -0.05 5.95
CA SER A 320 19.11 0.88 5.07
C SER A 320 19.66 2.28 5.25
N TRP A 321 19.35 2.72 6.47
CA TRP A 321 19.67 3.95 7.18
C TRP A 321 21.04 3.94 7.84
N ASN A 322 22.06 4.71 7.47
CA ASN A 322 23.33 4.71 8.20
C ASN A 322 23.63 6.11 8.74
N TYR A 323 23.26 6.35 10.00
CA TYR A 323 23.54 7.60 10.68
C TYR A 323 24.99 7.62 11.21
N LEU A 324 25.71 8.69 10.89
CA LEU A 324 27.05 8.97 11.38
C LEU A 324 27.01 10.18 12.32
N GLU A 325 27.32 9.93 13.59
CA GLU A 325 27.48 11.01 14.56
C GLU A 325 28.89 11.62 14.45
N ARG A 326 28.96 12.84 13.90
CA ARG A 326 30.19 13.61 13.75
C ARG A 326 30.37 14.61 14.90
N PRO A 327 31.39 14.45 15.76
CA PRO A 327 31.64 15.39 16.86
C PRO A 327 31.88 16.81 16.33
N GLY A 328 31.19 17.81 16.88
CA GLY A 328 31.46 19.24 16.60
C GLY A 328 30.98 19.77 15.24
N SER A 329 30.46 18.93 14.34
CA SER A 329 30.00 19.38 13.01
C SER A 329 28.67 20.14 13.04
N GLY A 330 27.82 19.90 14.04
CA GLY A 330 26.46 20.44 14.12
C GLY A 330 25.48 19.89 13.07
N GLN A 331 25.98 19.22 12.03
CA GLN A 331 25.21 18.75 10.88
C GLN A 331 24.79 17.29 11.00
N VAL A 332 23.63 16.97 10.44
CA VAL A 332 23.23 15.58 10.20
C VAL A 332 24.11 14.94 9.11
N THR A 333 24.53 13.70 9.32
CA THR A 333 25.22 12.91 8.28
C THR A 333 24.58 11.54 8.21
N VAL A 334 23.85 11.27 7.12
CA VAL A 334 23.12 10.01 6.92
C VAL A 334 23.39 9.47 5.53
N THR A 335 23.91 8.25 5.47
CA THR A 335 24.12 7.51 4.23
C THR A 335 23.02 6.46 4.04
N TYR A 336 22.28 6.58 2.95
CA TYR A 336 21.26 5.65 2.53
C TYR A 336 21.87 4.63 1.56
N ASP A 337 21.80 3.35 1.90
CA ASP A 337 22.21 2.26 0.99
C ASP A 337 21.08 1.96 -0.01
N LEU A 338 21.06 2.73 -1.11
CA LEU A 338 20.01 2.67 -2.14
C LEU A 338 19.95 1.32 -2.83
N THR A 339 21.11 0.67 -3.00
CA THR A 339 21.19 -0.69 -3.53
C THR A 339 20.33 -1.65 -2.69
N ARG A 340 20.42 -1.53 -1.38
CA ARG A 340 19.66 -2.36 -0.44
C ARG A 340 18.21 -1.91 -0.28
N LEU A 341 18.00 -0.60 -0.15
CA LEU A 341 16.70 0.03 0.06
C LEU A 341 15.76 -0.20 -1.13
N MET A 342 16.29 -0.06 -2.34
CA MET A 342 15.53 -0.21 -3.58
C MET A 342 15.61 -1.62 -4.19
N ARG A 343 16.46 -2.52 -3.65
CA ARG A 343 16.75 -3.85 -4.21
C ARG A 343 17.31 -3.77 -5.64
N LEU A 344 18.22 -2.83 -5.87
CA LEU A 344 18.89 -2.69 -7.16
C LEU A 344 19.86 -3.88 -7.35
N PRO A 345 20.04 -4.33 -8.60
CA PRO A 345 21.17 -5.21 -8.91
C PRO A 345 22.48 -4.47 -8.64
N ALA A 346 23.50 -5.22 -8.21
CA ALA A 346 24.82 -4.71 -7.87
C ALA A 346 25.88 -5.47 -8.69
N PRO A 347 25.93 -5.28 -10.02
CA PRO A 347 26.95 -5.91 -10.85
C PRO A 347 28.35 -5.50 -10.35
N GLY A 348 29.25 -6.47 -10.25
CA GLY A 348 30.58 -6.26 -9.68
C GLY A 348 30.60 -5.90 -8.18
N GLY A 349 29.47 -6.01 -7.47
CA GLY A 349 29.37 -5.66 -6.05
C GLY A 349 29.32 -4.16 -5.77
N VAL A 350 29.20 -3.31 -6.80
CA VAL A 350 29.14 -1.85 -6.64
C VAL A 350 27.85 -1.45 -5.91
N ARG A 351 28.01 -0.68 -4.84
CA ARG A 351 26.89 -0.11 -4.10
C ARG A 351 26.68 1.33 -4.49
N HIS A 352 25.44 1.67 -4.80
CA HIS A 352 24.96 3.04 -4.94
C HIS A 352 24.40 3.50 -3.61
N LEU A 353 24.90 4.64 -3.15
CA LEU A 353 24.58 5.26 -1.88
C LEU A 353 24.19 6.72 -2.13
N VAL A 354 23.27 7.27 -1.34
CA VAL A 354 23.11 8.72 -1.24
C VAL A 354 23.42 9.14 0.17
N THR A 355 24.27 10.15 0.33
CA THR A 355 24.58 10.71 1.66
C THR A 355 24.07 12.13 1.72
N LEU A 356 23.33 12.42 2.79
CA LEU A 356 22.90 13.76 3.16
C LEU A 356 23.85 14.29 4.23
N GLY A 357 24.41 15.48 3.99
CA GLY A 357 25.47 16.07 4.80
C GLY A 357 26.81 15.33 4.69
N GLY A 358 27.91 15.97 5.10
CA GLY A 358 29.23 15.34 5.06
C GLY A 358 29.85 15.19 3.66
N ALA A 359 29.56 16.10 2.74
CA ALA A 359 30.16 16.15 1.40
C ALA A 359 31.70 16.19 1.44
N ASP A 360 32.27 16.73 2.52
CA ASP A 360 33.71 16.76 2.79
C ASP A 360 34.34 15.38 3.06
N LEU A 361 33.53 14.35 3.31
CA LEU A 361 33.99 12.99 3.61
C LEU A 361 33.95 12.05 2.40
N ILE A 362 33.29 12.46 1.31
CA ILE A 362 33.05 11.60 0.15
C ILE A 362 34.16 11.82 -0.87
N ASP A 363 34.74 10.72 -1.33
CA ASP A 363 35.71 10.73 -2.42
C ASP A 363 35.09 11.38 -3.69
N PRO A 364 35.60 12.54 -4.16
CA PRO A 364 35.02 13.25 -5.31
C PRO A 364 34.98 12.43 -6.59
N GLU A 365 35.90 11.48 -6.77
CA GLU A 365 35.95 10.61 -7.96
C GLU A 365 34.82 9.57 -7.96
N LYS A 366 34.16 9.35 -6.82
CA LYS A 366 33.06 8.39 -6.66
C LYS A 366 31.68 9.05 -6.66
N VAL A 367 31.61 10.38 -6.80
CA VAL A 367 30.35 11.12 -6.88
C VAL A 367 29.74 10.98 -8.27
N ILE A 368 28.47 10.58 -8.31
CA ILE A 368 27.66 10.43 -9.53
C ILE A 368 26.82 11.69 -9.76
N ALA A 369 26.19 12.21 -8.70
CA ALA A 369 25.36 13.41 -8.76
C ALA A 369 25.37 14.14 -7.41
N THR A 370 25.19 15.47 -7.46
CA THR A 370 24.97 16.32 -6.28
C THR A 370 23.65 17.04 -6.44
N MET A 371 22.84 17.06 -5.38
CA MET A 371 21.50 17.64 -5.34
C MET A 371 21.34 18.48 -4.08
N GLU A 372 20.42 19.42 -4.10
CA GLU A 372 19.99 20.17 -2.93
C GLU A 372 18.52 19.85 -2.64
N TYR A 373 18.23 19.47 -1.40
CA TYR A 373 16.88 19.19 -0.93
C TYR A 373 16.54 20.08 0.26
N GLU A 374 15.32 20.59 0.29
CA GLU A 374 14.81 21.35 1.42
C GLU A 374 13.87 20.49 2.26
N HIS A 375 14.13 20.41 3.56
CA HIS A 375 13.30 19.66 4.51
C HIS A 375 12.58 20.63 5.47
N PRO A 376 11.28 20.43 5.75
CA PRO A 376 10.56 21.28 6.70
C PRO A 376 11.08 21.05 8.12
N LEU A 377 11.20 22.14 8.88
CA LEU A 377 11.57 22.10 10.29
C LEU A 377 10.31 22.22 11.16
N TYR A 378 10.06 21.21 12.00
CA TYR A 378 8.92 21.19 12.91
C TYR A 378 9.26 21.82 14.26
N THR A 379 8.95 23.11 14.39
CA THR A 379 8.96 23.86 15.64
C THR A 379 7.54 24.03 16.19
N PRO A 380 7.36 24.42 17.47
CA PRO A 380 6.04 24.79 18.00
C PRO A 380 5.30 25.80 17.12
N GLU A 381 6.01 26.80 16.58
CA GLU A 381 5.45 27.83 15.69
C GLU A 381 4.95 27.23 14.37
N SER A 382 5.73 26.33 13.74
CA SER A 382 5.31 25.68 12.49
C SER A 382 4.11 24.75 12.68
N VAL A 383 4.00 24.08 13.84
CA VAL A 383 2.86 23.23 14.17
C VAL A 383 1.61 24.08 14.43
N ALA A 384 1.76 25.23 15.10
CA ALA A 384 0.67 26.19 15.27
C ALA A 384 0.20 26.76 13.91
N ALA A 385 1.12 27.12 13.02
CA ALA A 385 0.80 27.55 11.66
C ALA A 385 0.09 26.44 10.86
N GLN A 386 0.51 25.19 11.01
CA GLN A 386 -0.14 24.03 10.38
C GLN A 386 -1.60 23.86 10.81
N GLN A 387 -1.93 24.10 12.09
CA GLN A 387 -3.31 24.02 12.60
C GLN A 387 -4.23 25.09 11.99
N ARG A 388 -3.65 26.22 11.58
CA ARG A 388 -4.35 27.36 10.94
C ARG A 388 -4.36 27.29 9.41
N ALA A 389 -3.79 26.25 8.81
CA ALA A 389 -3.59 26.19 7.36
C ALA A 389 -4.89 26.28 6.54
N ASP A 390 -6.05 25.99 7.13
CA ASP A 390 -7.35 26.14 6.46
C ASP A 390 -7.76 27.61 6.28
N GLU A 391 -7.17 28.55 7.02
CA GLU A 391 -7.35 30.00 6.85
C GLU A 391 -6.69 30.55 5.57
N LEU A 392 -5.81 29.77 4.92
CA LEU A 392 -5.09 30.20 3.71
C LEU A 392 -5.97 30.21 2.46
N ASP A 393 -6.96 29.31 2.43
CA ASP A 393 -7.70 28.96 1.23
C ASP A 393 -8.87 29.94 0.98
N SER A 394 -9.09 30.27 -0.29
CA SER A 394 -10.29 30.97 -0.76
C SER A 394 -11.20 30.01 -1.55
N ASP A 395 -12.25 30.54 -2.18
CA ASP A 395 -13.12 29.74 -3.06
C ASP A 395 -12.50 29.43 -4.43
N VAL A 396 -11.46 30.17 -4.82
CA VAL A 396 -10.78 30.03 -6.12
C VAL A 396 -9.29 29.74 -6.01
N LEU A 397 -8.65 29.97 -4.86
CA LEU A 397 -7.23 29.72 -4.63
C LEU A 397 -7.03 28.82 -3.41
N VAL A 398 -6.41 27.66 -3.60
CA VAL A 398 -6.23 26.66 -2.54
C VAL A 398 -4.77 26.22 -2.45
N PHE A 399 -4.25 26.04 -1.24
CA PHE A 399 -2.85 25.68 -1.02
C PHE A 399 -2.71 24.19 -0.70
N ALA A 400 -1.72 23.54 -1.31
CA ALA A 400 -1.40 22.14 -1.08
C ALA A 400 0.11 21.94 -0.88
N GLY A 401 0.48 20.87 -0.20
CA GLY A 401 1.87 20.56 0.10
C GLY A 401 2.02 19.62 1.28
N ALA A 402 3.19 18.97 1.35
CA ALA A 402 3.51 18.03 2.43
C ALA A 402 3.62 18.72 3.81
N TRP A 403 3.86 20.03 3.82
CA TRP A 403 3.89 20.88 5.02
C TRP A 403 2.52 20.97 5.74
N ARG A 404 1.42 20.52 5.13
CA ARG A 404 0.12 20.33 5.81
C ARG A 404 0.03 19.03 6.63
N GLY A 405 1.12 18.28 6.76
CA GLY A 405 1.26 17.11 7.62
C GLY A 405 2.69 16.94 8.10
N TRP A 406 3.17 15.70 8.22
CA TRP A 406 4.53 15.40 8.71
C TRP A 406 5.64 15.56 7.66
N GLY A 407 5.33 16.09 6.47
CA GLY A 407 6.32 16.38 5.45
C GLY A 407 6.61 15.19 4.52
N PHE A 408 5.82 14.11 4.61
CA PHE A 408 6.02 12.92 3.80
C PHE A 408 5.20 12.94 2.52
N HIS A 409 5.52 12.03 1.60
CA HIS A 409 4.83 11.91 0.32
C HIS A 409 3.32 11.63 0.44
N GLU A 410 2.89 10.88 1.48
CA GLU A 410 1.46 10.71 1.75
C GLU A 410 0.80 12.03 2.15
N ASP A 411 1.46 12.86 2.96
CA ASP A 411 0.92 14.14 3.39
C ASP A 411 0.74 15.07 2.19
N GLY A 412 1.71 15.08 1.27
CA GLY A 412 1.58 15.78 -0.01
C GLY A 412 0.43 15.25 -0.85
N ALA A 413 0.33 13.93 -1.07
CA ALA A 413 -0.77 13.33 -1.85
C ALA A 413 -2.14 13.63 -1.24
N ARG A 414 -2.28 13.48 0.09
CA ARG A 414 -3.50 13.78 0.84
C ARG A 414 -3.87 15.26 0.75
N SER A 415 -2.89 16.14 0.89
CA SER A 415 -3.04 17.59 0.78
C SER A 415 -3.51 18.00 -0.63
N GLY A 416 -2.92 17.44 -1.69
CA GLY A 416 -3.35 17.65 -3.07
C GLY A 416 -4.78 17.16 -3.34
N ALA A 417 -5.15 16.00 -2.79
CA ALA A 417 -6.52 15.49 -2.89
C ALA A 417 -7.53 16.39 -2.17
N ARG A 418 -7.20 16.86 -0.96
CA ARG A 418 -8.02 17.79 -0.19
C ARG A 418 -8.19 19.12 -0.93
N ALA A 419 -7.13 19.62 -1.57
CA ALA A 419 -7.21 20.86 -2.34
C ALA A 419 -8.16 20.75 -3.54
N ALA A 420 -8.09 19.64 -4.27
CA ALA A 420 -9.05 19.35 -5.35
C ALA A 420 -10.49 19.26 -4.81
N GLU A 421 -10.71 18.60 -3.67
CA GLU A 421 -12.02 18.51 -3.03
C GLU A 421 -12.55 19.87 -2.56
N ARG A 422 -11.69 20.76 -2.03
CA ARG A 422 -12.08 22.13 -1.63
C ARG A 422 -12.56 22.98 -2.81
N LEU A 423 -12.04 22.70 -4.01
CA LEU A 423 -12.52 23.28 -5.28
C LEU A 423 -13.78 22.57 -5.84
N GLY A 424 -14.34 21.59 -5.13
CA GLY A 424 -15.51 20.83 -5.54
C GLY A 424 -15.21 19.66 -6.49
N LEU A 425 -13.94 19.33 -6.73
CA LEU A 425 -13.51 18.27 -7.63
C LEU A 425 -13.47 16.94 -6.88
N ARG A 426 -14.39 16.03 -7.21
CA ARG A 426 -14.52 14.76 -6.47
C ARG A 426 -13.54 13.72 -6.99
N TRP A 427 -12.69 13.16 -6.12
CA TRP A 427 -11.97 11.93 -6.44
C TRP A 427 -12.84 10.72 -6.09
N THR A 428 -13.88 10.47 -6.88
CA THR A 428 -14.67 9.24 -6.77
C THR A 428 -13.81 8.05 -7.19
N LYS A 429 -13.96 6.91 -6.50
CA LYS A 429 -13.28 5.68 -6.94
C LYS A 429 -13.78 5.41 -8.36
N PRO A 430 -12.89 5.15 -9.34
CA PRO A 430 -13.35 4.60 -10.60
C PRO A 430 -14.19 3.38 -10.25
N THR A 431 -15.44 3.35 -10.72
CA THR A 431 -16.17 2.10 -10.86
C THR A 431 -15.20 1.21 -11.61
N LYS A 432 -14.67 0.17 -10.95
CA LYS A 432 -13.76 -0.78 -11.60
C LYS A 432 -14.42 -1.10 -12.94
N GLN A 433 -13.81 -0.70 -14.05
CA GLN A 433 -14.26 -1.18 -15.35
C GLN A 433 -14.35 -2.69 -15.18
N ARG A 434 -15.54 -3.25 -15.40
CA ARG A 434 -15.80 -4.69 -15.32
C ARG A 434 -14.87 -5.33 -16.34
N ARG A 435 -13.67 -5.72 -15.89
CA ARG A 435 -12.77 -6.56 -16.69
C ARG A 435 -13.52 -7.85 -16.89
N GLU A 436 -13.62 -8.30 -18.15
CA GLU A 436 -14.27 -9.55 -18.45
C GLU A 436 -13.67 -10.66 -17.57
N PRO A 437 -14.50 -11.53 -16.98
CA PRO A 437 -13.97 -12.59 -16.15
C PRO A 437 -13.08 -13.53 -16.99
N ALA A 438 -11.89 -13.82 -16.48
CA ALA A 438 -10.86 -14.53 -17.22
C ALA A 438 -10.95 -16.05 -16.98
N THR A 439 -11.03 -16.84 -18.05
CA THR A 439 -10.93 -18.31 -17.99
C THR A 439 -9.47 -18.76 -17.92
N GLY A 440 -9.20 -19.96 -17.39
CA GLY A 440 -7.87 -20.58 -17.35
C GLY A 440 -7.49 -21.17 -16.00
N VAL A 441 -6.22 -21.52 -15.84
CA VAL A 441 -5.69 -22.16 -14.63
C VAL A 441 -5.30 -21.09 -13.60
N TYR A 442 -5.68 -21.31 -12.34
CA TYR A 442 -5.35 -20.48 -11.20
C TYR A 442 -4.53 -21.28 -10.20
N ARG A 443 -3.34 -20.77 -9.87
CA ARG A 443 -2.55 -21.29 -8.76
C ARG A 443 -3.13 -20.76 -7.46
N THR A 444 -3.71 -21.62 -6.64
CA THR A 444 -4.48 -21.24 -5.45
C THR A 444 -3.75 -21.57 -4.15
N THR A 445 -4.08 -20.80 -3.11
CA THR A 445 -3.78 -21.08 -1.71
C THR A 445 -5.09 -21.16 -0.97
N ILE A 446 -5.33 -22.28 -0.30
CA ILE A 446 -6.54 -22.57 0.46
C ILE A 446 -6.17 -22.51 1.93
N SER A 447 -6.89 -21.69 2.71
CA SER A 447 -6.71 -21.58 4.15
C SER A 447 -8.02 -21.82 4.88
N HIS A 448 -7.95 -22.62 5.93
CA HIS A 448 -9.05 -22.83 6.86
C HIS A 448 -8.63 -22.34 8.23
N THR A 449 -9.46 -21.55 8.88
CA THR A 449 -9.21 -20.98 10.21
C THR A 449 -10.42 -21.24 11.10
N ARG A 450 -10.23 -22.03 12.15
CA ARG A 450 -11.20 -22.23 13.23
C ARG A 450 -10.79 -21.35 14.42
N ARG A 451 -11.70 -20.53 14.93
CA ARG A 451 -11.40 -19.57 16.02
C ARG A 451 -11.83 -20.04 17.42
N GLY A 452 -12.70 -21.06 17.50
CA GLY A 452 -13.13 -21.72 18.74
C GLY A 452 -13.76 -23.08 18.43
N PRO A 453 -13.98 -23.95 19.44
CA PRO A 453 -13.43 -23.91 20.80
C PRO A 453 -11.91 -24.18 20.84
N LEU A 454 -11.34 -24.77 19.78
CA LEU A 454 -9.90 -24.93 19.57
C LEU A 454 -9.44 -24.03 18.42
N ARG A 455 -8.51 -23.11 18.68
CA ARG A 455 -7.88 -22.31 17.63
C ARG A 455 -6.98 -23.18 16.77
N ASN A 456 -7.28 -23.26 15.48
CA ASN A 456 -6.49 -24.03 14.53
C ASN A 456 -6.55 -23.38 13.15
N ARG A 457 -5.41 -23.32 12.47
CA ARG A 457 -5.29 -22.77 11.12
C ARG A 457 -4.39 -23.65 10.29
N PHE A 458 -4.87 -24.05 9.12
CA PHE A 458 -4.05 -24.74 8.14
C PHE A 458 -4.14 -24.08 6.77
N VAL A 459 -3.05 -24.14 6.02
CA VAL A 459 -2.91 -23.52 4.71
C VAL A 459 -2.21 -24.50 3.78
N HIS A 460 -2.76 -24.72 2.59
CA HIS A 460 -2.14 -25.55 1.56
C HIS A 460 -2.29 -24.91 0.18
N ARG A 461 -1.44 -25.33 -0.76
CA ARG A 461 -1.49 -24.87 -2.15
C ARG A 461 -2.29 -25.86 -2.99
N SER A 462 -3.01 -25.34 -3.99
CA SER A 462 -3.78 -26.14 -4.94
C SER A 462 -3.79 -25.46 -6.32
N HIS A 463 -4.48 -26.07 -7.28
CA HIS A 463 -4.76 -25.47 -8.59
C HIS A 463 -6.25 -25.63 -8.88
N TRP A 464 -6.88 -24.54 -9.30
CA TRP A 464 -8.27 -24.48 -9.73
C TRP A 464 -8.31 -24.03 -11.19
N GLN A 465 -9.37 -24.35 -11.92
CA GLN A 465 -9.61 -23.82 -13.25
C GLN A 465 -10.92 -23.04 -13.25
N VAL A 466 -10.92 -21.92 -13.97
CA VAL A 466 -12.14 -21.19 -14.33
C VAL A 466 -12.43 -21.51 -15.78
N VAL A 467 -13.55 -22.17 -16.04
CA VAL A 467 -13.95 -22.64 -17.38
C VAL A 467 -15.28 -22.03 -17.79
N ASP A 468 -15.49 -21.88 -19.08
CA ASP A 468 -16.77 -21.52 -19.67
C ASP A 468 -17.54 -22.82 -19.93
N LEU A 469 -18.76 -22.95 -19.41
CA LEU A 469 -19.51 -24.21 -19.50
C LEU A 469 -19.90 -24.57 -20.94
N ASP A 470 -19.99 -23.58 -21.84
CA ASP A 470 -20.21 -23.80 -23.27
C ASP A 470 -18.93 -24.25 -23.99
N ARG A 471 -17.77 -24.13 -23.35
CA ARG A 471 -16.44 -24.43 -23.91
C ARG A 471 -15.55 -25.11 -22.87
N LEU A 472 -15.98 -26.30 -22.42
CA LEU A 472 -15.22 -27.10 -21.48
C LEU A 472 -13.94 -27.65 -22.12
N PRO A 473 -12.78 -27.55 -21.45
CA PRO A 473 -11.55 -28.17 -21.94
C PRO A 473 -11.60 -29.70 -21.78
N ASP A 474 -11.16 -30.43 -22.79
CA ASP A 474 -10.90 -31.87 -22.73
C ASP A 474 -9.39 -32.15 -22.87
N LEU A 475 -8.77 -32.63 -21.81
CA LEU A 475 -7.35 -33.00 -21.76
C LEU A 475 -7.17 -34.51 -21.51
N GLY A 476 -8.17 -35.31 -21.88
CA GLY A 476 -8.17 -36.76 -21.70
C GLY A 476 -8.07 -37.16 -20.23
N PRO A 477 -7.25 -38.16 -19.86
CA PRO A 477 -7.16 -38.66 -18.47
C PRO A 477 -6.55 -37.64 -17.49
N LEU A 478 -6.00 -36.52 -17.96
CA LEU A 478 -5.32 -35.52 -17.14
C LEU A 478 -6.21 -34.36 -16.68
N GLY A 479 -7.41 -34.22 -17.26
CA GLY A 479 -8.30 -33.12 -16.92
C GLY A 479 -9.57 -33.11 -17.74
N ARG A 480 -10.68 -33.56 -17.14
CA ARG A 480 -12.05 -33.46 -17.69
C ARG A 480 -13.01 -32.88 -16.66
N PHE A 481 -14.02 -32.16 -17.14
CA PHE A 481 -15.18 -31.75 -16.34
C PHE A 481 -16.35 -32.61 -16.75
N GLU A 482 -16.92 -33.35 -15.80
CA GLU A 482 -17.97 -34.32 -16.06
C GLU A 482 -19.15 -34.04 -15.13
N ALA A 483 -20.37 -34.14 -15.65
CA ALA A 483 -21.58 -33.82 -14.87
C ALA A 483 -21.74 -34.67 -13.62
N ARG A 484 -21.28 -35.93 -13.64
CA ARG A 484 -21.25 -36.79 -12.45
C ARG A 484 -20.46 -36.22 -11.27
N ASP A 485 -19.60 -35.22 -11.47
CA ASP A 485 -18.84 -34.55 -10.42
C ASP A 485 -19.50 -33.27 -9.89
N HIS A 486 -20.66 -32.90 -10.43
CA HIS A 486 -21.37 -31.66 -10.16
C HIS A 486 -22.87 -31.93 -9.89
N LEU A 487 -23.64 -30.89 -9.57
CA LEU A 487 -25.07 -31.02 -9.22
C LEU A 487 -25.89 -31.58 -10.39
N GLY A 488 -26.98 -32.28 -10.08
CA GLY A 488 -27.96 -32.77 -11.06
C GLY A 488 -27.70 -34.19 -11.59
N ASP A 489 -28.26 -34.46 -12.76
CA ASP A 489 -28.27 -35.77 -13.43
C ASP A 489 -26.93 -36.02 -14.14
N PRO A 490 -26.21 -37.14 -13.87
CA PRO A 490 -24.93 -37.44 -14.50
C PRO A 490 -25.01 -37.63 -16.03
N GLU A 491 -26.21 -37.89 -16.58
CA GLU A 491 -26.43 -38.06 -18.02
C GLU A 491 -26.64 -36.74 -18.77
N LEU A 492 -26.88 -35.64 -18.04
CA LEU A 492 -26.99 -34.29 -18.60
C LEU A 492 -25.65 -33.56 -18.57
N SER A 493 -25.51 -32.46 -19.32
CA SER A 493 -24.36 -31.57 -19.18
C SER A 493 -24.41 -30.76 -17.88
N ILE A 494 -23.24 -30.27 -17.41
CA ILE A 494 -23.16 -29.39 -16.23
C ILE A 494 -24.04 -28.14 -16.42
N ARG A 495 -24.10 -27.59 -17.64
CA ARG A 495 -24.92 -26.40 -17.95
C ARG A 495 -26.41 -26.71 -17.86
N GLU A 496 -26.85 -27.84 -18.39
CA GLU A 496 -28.26 -28.26 -18.33
C GLU A 496 -28.71 -28.52 -16.89
N ASN A 497 -27.88 -29.17 -16.07
CA ASN A 497 -28.17 -29.37 -14.66
C ASN A 497 -28.27 -28.04 -13.90
N LEU A 498 -27.35 -27.11 -14.16
CA LEU A 498 -27.41 -25.78 -13.57
C LEU A 498 -28.67 -25.02 -14.02
N ALA A 499 -29.04 -25.12 -15.30
CA ALA A 499 -30.25 -24.51 -15.83
C ALA A 499 -31.52 -25.11 -15.20
N ALA A 500 -31.58 -26.42 -15.01
CA ALA A 500 -32.67 -27.08 -14.30
C ALA A 500 -32.79 -26.58 -12.85
N PHE A 501 -31.66 -26.47 -12.13
CA PHE A 501 -31.63 -25.93 -10.77
C PHE A 501 -32.09 -24.47 -10.72
N LEU A 502 -31.58 -23.61 -11.60
CA LEU A 502 -31.94 -22.19 -11.62
C LEU A 502 -33.38 -21.94 -12.05
N LYS A 503 -33.93 -22.81 -12.90
CA LYS A 503 -35.35 -22.76 -13.29
C LYS A 503 -36.29 -23.02 -12.10
N LEU A 504 -35.88 -23.81 -11.10
CA LEU A 504 -36.64 -23.98 -9.85
C LEU A 504 -36.70 -22.68 -9.02
N HIS A 505 -35.83 -21.73 -9.30
CA HIS A 505 -35.75 -20.42 -8.65
C HIS A 505 -36.16 -19.26 -9.56
N ASP A 506 -36.92 -19.55 -10.62
CA ASP A 506 -37.43 -18.57 -11.60
C ASP A 506 -36.33 -17.78 -12.34
N ILE A 507 -35.17 -18.41 -12.59
CA ILE A 507 -34.05 -17.81 -13.33
C ILE A 507 -33.78 -18.61 -14.61
N ASP A 508 -33.89 -17.95 -15.77
CA ASP A 508 -33.58 -18.53 -17.08
C ASP A 508 -32.12 -18.28 -17.49
N LEU A 509 -31.46 -19.33 -18.00
CA LEU A 509 -30.07 -19.31 -18.46
C LEU A 509 -29.91 -19.29 -19.99
N ALA A 510 -30.99 -19.20 -20.77
CA ALA A 510 -30.99 -19.37 -22.24
C ALA A 510 -29.75 -18.77 -22.95
N ASP A 511 -29.64 -17.44 -22.97
CA ASP A 511 -28.51 -16.72 -23.62
C ASP A 511 -27.43 -16.28 -22.61
N ALA A 512 -27.42 -16.85 -21.42
CA ALA A 512 -26.48 -16.49 -20.37
C ALA A 512 -25.13 -17.19 -20.54
N ARG A 513 -24.04 -16.43 -20.40
CA ARG A 513 -22.70 -16.98 -20.25
C ARG A 513 -22.52 -17.51 -18.83
N VAL A 514 -22.09 -18.76 -18.71
CA VAL A 514 -21.84 -19.39 -17.41
C VAL A 514 -20.38 -19.77 -17.26
N LEU A 515 -19.74 -19.20 -16.23
CA LEU A 515 -18.38 -19.58 -15.83
C LEU A 515 -18.40 -20.43 -14.58
N MET A 516 -17.56 -21.46 -14.53
CA MET A 516 -17.41 -22.35 -13.39
C MET A 516 -15.96 -22.34 -12.89
N ALA A 517 -15.78 -22.11 -11.58
CA ALA A 517 -14.52 -22.36 -10.88
C ALA A 517 -14.58 -23.70 -10.15
N ALA A 518 -13.77 -24.66 -10.61
CA ALA A 518 -13.68 -26.00 -10.04
C ALA A 518 -12.31 -26.65 -10.35
N GLN A 519 -12.07 -27.85 -9.83
CA GLN A 519 -10.94 -28.70 -10.19
C GLN A 519 -11.42 -29.77 -11.18
N PRO A 520 -10.66 -30.03 -12.26
CA PRO A 520 -11.02 -31.10 -13.20
C PRO A 520 -10.75 -32.48 -12.58
N ARG A 521 -11.50 -33.46 -13.06
CA ARG A 521 -11.22 -34.87 -12.84
C ARG A 521 -9.92 -35.26 -13.53
N ALA A 522 -9.08 -36.01 -12.83
CA ALA A 522 -7.86 -36.58 -13.40
C ALA A 522 -7.63 -37.99 -12.87
N PHE A 523 -7.16 -38.89 -13.75
CA PHE A 523 -6.94 -40.32 -13.47
C PHE A 523 -8.14 -41.00 -12.80
N GLY A 524 -9.36 -40.62 -13.19
CA GLY A 524 -10.60 -41.19 -12.63
C GLY A 524 -10.97 -40.68 -11.22
N PHE A 525 -10.31 -39.65 -10.71
CA PHE A 525 -10.61 -39.04 -9.41
C PHE A 525 -10.96 -37.55 -9.54
N SER A 526 -11.99 -37.11 -8.82
CA SER A 526 -12.38 -35.70 -8.68
C SER A 526 -12.71 -35.42 -7.21
N PHE A 527 -12.33 -34.23 -6.72
CA PHE A 527 -12.71 -33.76 -5.39
C PHE A 527 -12.88 -32.24 -5.41
N ASN A 528 -14.13 -31.80 -5.49
CA ASN A 528 -14.53 -30.39 -5.50
C ASN A 528 -15.32 -30.08 -4.23
N PRO A 529 -14.68 -29.75 -3.08
CA PRO A 529 -15.42 -29.43 -1.85
C PRO A 529 -16.30 -28.19 -2.01
N ILE A 530 -15.97 -27.34 -2.98
CA ILE A 530 -16.76 -26.19 -3.42
C ILE A 530 -16.53 -25.96 -4.91
N SER A 531 -17.61 -25.70 -5.65
CA SER A 531 -17.62 -25.22 -7.04
C SER A 531 -18.44 -23.93 -7.09
N VAL A 532 -18.00 -22.94 -7.87
CA VAL A 532 -18.70 -21.65 -7.97
C VAL A 532 -19.06 -21.38 -9.42
N TYR A 533 -20.33 -21.05 -9.66
CA TYR A 533 -20.89 -20.71 -10.97
C TYR A 533 -21.27 -19.23 -11.00
N TRP A 534 -20.78 -18.49 -11.99
CA TRP A 534 -21.21 -17.12 -12.26
C TRP A 534 -21.99 -17.07 -13.57
N CYS A 535 -23.25 -16.68 -13.48
CA CYS A 535 -24.17 -16.58 -14.61
C CYS A 535 -24.34 -15.11 -14.99
N THR A 536 -24.03 -14.78 -16.24
CA THR A 536 -24.08 -13.41 -16.77
C THR A 536 -24.99 -13.38 -17.99
N ALA A 537 -25.96 -12.48 -18.02
CA ALA A 537 -26.84 -12.28 -19.17
C ALA A 537 -26.04 -11.83 -20.41
N ALA A 538 -26.64 -11.98 -21.59
CA ALA A 538 -26.07 -11.46 -22.84
C ALA A 538 -25.84 -9.93 -22.80
N SER A 539 -26.64 -9.19 -22.02
CA SER A 539 -26.44 -7.75 -21.76
C SER A 539 -25.19 -7.44 -20.93
N GLY A 540 -24.54 -8.46 -20.37
CA GLY A 540 -23.44 -8.34 -19.43
C GLY A 540 -23.89 -8.23 -17.97
N GLU A 541 -25.18 -8.16 -17.66
CA GLU A 541 -25.68 -8.06 -16.29
C GLU A 541 -25.52 -9.39 -15.51
N PRO A 542 -25.20 -9.34 -14.20
CA PRO A 542 -25.09 -10.56 -13.39
C PRO A 542 -26.49 -11.11 -13.11
N LEU A 543 -26.78 -12.35 -13.54
CA LEU A 543 -28.07 -13.00 -13.32
C LEU A 543 -28.12 -13.74 -11.98
N ALA A 544 -27.11 -14.59 -11.73
CA ALA A 544 -27.05 -15.43 -10.56
C ALA A 544 -25.62 -15.84 -10.26
N THR A 545 -25.35 -16.16 -8.99
CA THR A 545 -24.17 -16.92 -8.60
C THR A 545 -24.63 -18.16 -7.84
N VAL A 546 -24.12 -19.33 -8.17
CA VAL A 546 -24.43 -20.58 -7.47
C VAL A 546 -23.16 -21.09 -6.81
N VAL A 547 -23.23 -21.40 -5.53
CA VAL A 547 -22.13 -22.01 -4.77
C VAL A 547 -22.54 -23.43 -4.44
N GLU A 548 -21.95 -24.38 -5.16
CA GLU A 548 -22.15 -25.80 -4.94
C GLU A 548 -21.12 -26.29 -3.93
N VAL A 549 -21.57 -27.03 -2.92
CA VAL A 549 -20.74 -27.56 -1.84
C VAL A 549 -20.86 -29.07 -1.81
N HIS A 550 -19.72 -29.74 -1.67
CA HIS A 550 -19.64 -31.19 -1.57
C HIS A 550 -19.07 -31.58 -0.22
N ASN A 551 -19.53 -32.68 0.34
CA ASN A 551 -18.91 -33.27 1.52
C ASN A 551 -18.14 -34.55 1.17
N THR A 552 -17.31 -35.02 2.11
CA THR A 552 -16.55 -36.26 1.93
C THR A 552 -17.40 -37.54 2.00
N TYR A 553 -18.70 -37.41 2.23
CA TYR A 553 -19.68 -38.50 2.33
C TYR A 553 -20.51 -38.70 1.05
N GLY A 554 -20.29 -37.87 0.03
CA GLY A 554 -20.98 -37.96 -1.27
C GLY A 554 -22.25 -37.13 -1.39
N ASP A 555 -22.64 -36.37 -0.37
CA ASP A 555 -23.76 -35.43 -0.50
C ASP A 555 -23.33 -34.18 -1.28
N ARG A 556 -24.31 -33.52 -1.92
CA ARG A 556 -24.15 -32.24 -2.62
C ARG A 556 -25.25 -31.26 -2.22
N HIS A 557 -24.93 -29.97 -2.22
CA HIS A 557 -25.92 -28.92 -2.04
C HIS A 557 -25.53 -27.66 -2.82
N ALA A 558 -26.50 -27.05 -3.50
CA ALA A 558 -26.30 -25.82 -4.26
C ALA A 558 -26.96 -24.64 -3.55
N TYR A 559 -26.17 -23.63 -3.19
CA TYR A 559 -26.66 -22.37 -2.65
C TYR A 559 -26.79 -21.36 -3.78
N LEU A 560 -28.03 -20.96 -4.11
CA LEU A 560 -28.26 -19.78 -4.93
C LEU A 560 -27.95 -18.53 -4.11
N VAL A 561 -27.00 -17.71 -4.59
CA VAL A 561 -26.59 -16.48 -3.92
C VAL A 561 -26.81 -15.28 -4.82
N ARG A 562 -27.28 -14.17 -4.24
CA ARG A 562 -27.43 -12.87 -4.89
C ARG A 562 -26.47 -11.88 -4.24
N PRO A 563 -25.21 -11.78 -4.73
CA PRO A 563 -24.21 -10.94 -4.09
C PRO A 563 -24.52 -9.44 -4.24
N ASP A 564 -24.21 -8.65 -3.21
CA ASP A 564 -24.25 -7.19 -3.25
C ASP A 564 -23.19 -6.59 -4.21
N GLU A 565 -23.13 -5.26 -4.32
CA GLU A 565 -22.10 -4.56 -5.13
C GLU A 565 -20.66 -4.86 -4.69
N ARG A 566 -20.47 -5.40 -3.48
CA ARG A 566 -19.17 -5.84 -2.93
C ARG A 566 -18.96 -7.35 -3.10
N HIS A 567 -19.81 -8.02 -3.87
CA HIS A 567 -19.85 -9.47 -4.10
C HIS A 567 -20.01 -10.31 -2.84
N ARG A 568 -20.76 -9.81 -1.86
CA ARG A 568 -21.07 -10.50 -0.60
C ARG A 568 -22.50 -10.99 -0.58
N ALA A 569 -22.71 -12.18 -0.04
CA ALA A 569 -24.05 -12.74 0.16
C ALA A 569 -24.10 -13.49 1.49
N GLN A 570 -25.28 -13.58 2.09
CA GLN A 570 -25.52 -14.39 3.27
C GLN A 570 -26.57 -15.46 2.96
N VAL A 571 -26.32 -16.70 3.36
CA VAL A 571 -27.26 -17.82 3.20
C VAL A 571 -27.33 -18.67 4.46
N ALA A 572 -28.49 -19.23 4.76
CA ALA A 572 -28.63 -20.20 5.85
C ALA A 572 -27.84 -21.48 5.50
N LYS A 573 -27.16 -22.07 6.49
CA LYS A 573 -26.44 -23.33 6.28
C LYS A 573 -27.45 -24.47 6.17
N ALA A 574 -27.41 -25.23 5.08
CA ALA A 574 -28.34 -26.33 4.84
C ALA A 574 -27.66 -27.71 4.80
N MET A 575 -26.35 -27.76 4.52
CA MET A 575 -25.62 -29.01 4.27
C MET A 575 -24.68 -29.40 5.41
N TYR A 576 -24.71 -30.67 5.81
CA TYR A 576 -23.73 -31.24 6.76
C TYR A 576 -22.40 -31.51 6.05
N VAL A 577 -21.40 -30.65 6.30
CA VAL A 577 -20.10 -30.68 5.58
C VAL A 577 -18.95 -31.26 6.40
N SER A 578 -19.09 -31.34 7.72
CA SER A 578 -18.02 -31.77 8.64
C SER A 578 -18.61 -32.39 9.92
N PRO A 579 -17.98 -33.43 10.49
CA PRO A 579 -18.39 -33.99 11.78
C PRO A 579 -18.43 -32.98 12.93
N PHE A 580 -17.69 -31.89 12.78
CA PHE A 580 -17.40 -30.91 13.83
C PHE A 580 -18.25 -29.65 13.73
N HIS A 581 -19.23 -29.61 12.83
CA HIS A 581 -20.19 -28.53 12.72
C HIS A 581 -21.56 -29.14 12.40
N GLY A 582 -22.59 -28.79 13.17
CA GLY A 582 -23.98 -29.10 12.85
C GLY A 582 -24.45 -28.38 11.58
N VAL A 583 -25.75 -28.43 11.27
CA VAL A 583 -26.37 -27.65 10.18
C VAL A 583 -26.81 -26.25 10.62
N ASP A 584 -26.51 -25.87 11.85
CA ASP A 584 -26.88 -24.59 12.44
C ASP A 584 -25.99 -23.43 11.92
N GLY A 585 -26.58 -22.23 11.88
CA GLY A 585 -25.90 -21.00 11.52
C GLY A 585 -26.11 -20.52 10.08
N HIS A 586 -25.27 -19.56 9.67
CA HIS A 586 -25.31 -18.96 8.34
C HIS A 586 -23.89 -18.86 7.74
N TYR A 587 -23.83 -18.85 6.42
CA TYR A 587 -22.63 -18.56 5.66
C TYR A 587 -22.63 -17.11 5.19
N ASP A 588 -21.58 -16.37 5.54
CA ASP A 588 -21.21 -15.13 4.86
C ASP A 588 -20.22 -15.46 3.73
N LEU A 589 -20.67 -15.26 2.50
CA LEU A 589 -19.95 -15.60 1.28
C LEU A 589 -19.37 -14.35 0.64
N THR A 590 -18.18 -14.46 0.07
CA THR A 590 -17.60 -13.46 -0.84
C THR A 590 -17.09 -14.18 -2.08
N VAL A 591 -17.76 -13.96 -3.22
CA VAL A 591 -17.58 -14.72 -4.47
C VAL A 591 -17.55 -13.80 -5.71
N PRO A 592 -16.60 -12.85 -5.80
CA PRO A 592 -16.45 -12.02 -7.00
C PRO A 592 -16.14 -12.86 -8.25
N PRO A 593 -16.67 -12.49 -9.43
CA PRO A 593 -16.22 -13.03 -10.71
C PRO A 593 -14.70 -12.85 -10.88
N PRO A 594 -13.97 -13.84 -11.45
CA PRO A 594 -12.52 -13.82 -11.45
C PRO A 594 -11.93 -12.87 -12.54
N ASP A 595 -11.24 -11.80 -12.14
CA ASP A 595 -10.62 -10.79 -13.03
C ASP A 595 -9.11 -11.05 -13.29
N GLY A 596 -8.73 -12.32 -13.37
CA GLY A 596 -7.31 -12.77 -13.30
C GLY A 596 -6.84 -13.09 -11.88
N ARG A 597 -7.64 -12.74 -10.87
CA ARG A 597 -7.53 -13.27 -9.50
C ARG A 597 -8.79 -14.07 -9.16
N LEU A 598 -8.61 -15.20 -8.49
CA LEU A 598 -9.70 -16.00 -7.94
C LEU A 598 -9.76 -15.74 -6.44
N ALA A 599 -10.91 -15.34 -5.91
CA ALA A 599 -11.10 -15.13 -4.48
C ALA A 599 -12.48 -15.66 -4.07
N VAL A 600 -12.48 -16.73 -3.28
CA VAL A 600 -13.70 -17.30 -2.69
C VAL A 600 -13.49 -17.35 -1.20
N ALA A 601 -14.37 -16.71 -0.43
CA ALA A 601 -14.35 -16.77 1.02
C ALA A 601 -15.71 -17.20 1.54
N VAL A 602 -15.69 -18.16 2.46
CA VAL A 602 -16.86 -18.69 3.16
C VAL A 602 -16.59 -18.56 4.64
N ARG A 603 -17.38 -17.75 5.34
CA ARG A 603 -17.38 -17.71 6.80
C ARG A 603 -18.65 -18.37 7.30
N LEU A 604 -18.49 -19.38 8.15
CA LEU A 604 -19.58 -19.93 8.94
C LEU A 604 -19.61 -19.25 10.30
N THR A 605 -20.79 -18.78 10.69
CA THR A 605 -21.11 -18.36 12.05
C THR A 605 -22.23 -19.27 12.56
N THR A 606 -21.94 -20.12 13.54
CA THR A 606 -22.91 -21.00 14.21
C THR A 606 -23.73 -20.24 15.25
N GLN A 607 -24.83 -20.82 15.74
CA GLN A 607 -25.71 -20.15 16.71
C GLN A 607 -25.03 -19.88 18.06
N ASP A 608 -24.07 -20.72 18.44
CA ASP A 608 -23.25 -20.56 19.65
C ASP A 608 -22.14 -19.49 19.50
N GLY A 609 -22.06 -18.80 18.37
CA GLY A 609 -21.07 -17.76 18.09
C GLY A 609 -19.71 -18.29 17.61
N THR A 610 -19.55 -19.60 17.40
CA THR A 610 -18.32 -20.15 16.84
C THR A 610 -18.13 -19.73 15.37
N VAL A 611 -16.92 -19.31 15.02
CA VAL A 611 -16.58 -18.83 13.67
C VAL A 611 -15.54 -19.73 13.00
N PHE A 612 -15.84 -20.10 11.77
CA PHE A 612 -14.95 -20.83 10.87
C PHE A 612 -14.82 -20.10 9.53
N ASP A 613 -13.59 -19.80 9.11
CA ASP A 613 -13.30 -19.18 7.82
C ASP A 613 -12.63 -20.19 6.88
N ALA A 614 -13.17 -20.37 5.67
CA ALA A 614 -12.55 -21.08 4.55
C ALA A 614 -12.30 -20.10 3.41
N VAL A 615 -11.05 -19.98 2.94
CA VAL A 615 -10.67 -18.98 1.93
C VAL A 615 -9.82 -19.62 0.85
N VAL A 616 -10.22 -19.48 -0.40
CA VAL A 616 -9.45 -19.78 -1.61
C VAL A 616 -8.98 -18.47 -2.23
N ARG A 617 -7.68 -18.33 -2.45
CA ARG A 617 -7.08 -17.20 -3.19
C ARG A 617 -6.16 -17.72 -4.28
N GLY A 618 -6.33 -17.24 -5.50
CA GLY A 618 -5.48 -17.62 -6.63
C GLY A 618 -5.18 -16.50 -7.60
N VAL A 619 -4.15 -16.72 -8.40
CA VAL A 619 -3.75 -15.87 -9.52
C VAL A 619 -3.68 -16.73 -10.77
N ARG A 620 -4.20 -16.20 -11.88
CA ARG A 620 -4.16 -16.85 -13.19
C ARG A 620 -2.71 -17.09 -13.59
N VAL A 621 -2.43 -18.26 -14.15
CA VAL A 621 -1.11 -18.63 -14.69
C VAL A 621 -1.24 -18.90 -16.19
N GLU A 622 -0.21 -18.56 -16.94
CA GLU A 622 -0.19 -18.86 -18.38
C GLU A 622 -0.22 -20.38 -18.64
N PRO A 623 -0.91 -20.82 -19.70
CA PRO A 623 -1.03 -22.23 -20.05
C PRO A 623 0.28 -22.75 -20.64
N ARG A 624 1.29 -22.99 -19.79
CA ARG A 624 2.39 -23.90 -20.15
C ARG A 624 1.91 -25.32 -19.90
N PHE A 625 2.25 -26.25 -20.80
CA PHE A 625 1.85 -27.67 -20.75
C PHE A 625 1.96 -28.31 -19.34
N GLY A 626 2.95 -27.89 -18.54
CA GLY A 626 3.15 -28.36 -17.16
C GLY A 626 2.21 -27.79 -16.07
N ALA A 627 1.42 -26.75 -16.33
CA ALA A 627 0.48 -26.19 -15.34
C ALA A 627 -0.75 -27.10 -15.15
N THR A 628 -1.24 -27.71 -16.22
CA THR A 628 -2.38 -28.64 -16.18
C THR A 628 -2.00 -30.02 -15.65
N LEU A 629 -0.79 -30.50 -15.94
CA LEU A 629 -0.24 -31.72 -15.31
C LEU A 629 -0.16 -31.62 -13.78
N ARG A 630 -0.06 -30.41 -13.22
CA ARG A 630 0.00 -30.17 -11.76
C ARG A 630 -1.37 -30.01 -11.08
N SER A 631 -2.48 -29.90 -11.81
CA SER A 631 -3.81 -29.87 -11.20
C SER A 631 -4.29 -31.25 -10.74
N ALA A 632 -3.87 -32.32 -11.42
CA ALA A 632 -4.30 -33.69 -11.14
C ALA A 632 -3.92 -34.21 -9.73
N PRO A 633 -2.68 -34.04 -9.21
CA PRO A 633 -2.33 -34.49 -7.86
C PRO A 633 -2.90 -33.57 -6.76
N ALA A 634 -3.28 -32.33 -7.10
CA ALA A 634 -3.69 -31.34 -6.10
C ALA A 634 -5.03 -31.69 -5.44
N ALA A 635 -5.99 -32.25 -6.22
CA ALA A 635 -7.26 -32.74 -5.68
C ALA A 635 -7.08 -33.96 -4.77
N LEU A 636 -6.21 -34.90 -5.15
CA LEU A 636 -5.84 -36.08 -4.35
C LEU A 636 -5.18 -35.70 -3.02
N LEU A 637 -4.20 -34.78 -3.05
CA LEU A 637 -3.56 -34.26 -1.86
C LEU A 637 -4.56 -33.50 -0.97
N GLY A 638 -5.45 -32.70 -1.56
CA GLY A 638 -6.49 -31.98 -0.82
C GLY A 638 -7.42 -32.92 -0.05
N ALA A 639 -7.93 -33.97 -0.70
CA ALA A 639 -8.77 -34.97 -0.06
C ALA A 639 -8.04 -35.73 1.06
N ALA A 640 -6.77 -36.12 0.85
CA ALA A 640 -5.95 -36.77 1.87
C ALA A 640 -5.69 -35.85 3.07
N TRP A 641 -5.37 -34.57 2.84
CA TRP A 641 -5.16 -33.58 3.89
C TRP A 641 -6.43 -33.34 4.73
N ILE A 642 -7.60 -33.25 4.09
CA ILE A 642 -8.87 -33.08 4.80
C ILE A 642 -9.15 -34.28 5.71
N ARG A 643 -8.94 -35.51 5.21
CA ARG A 643 -9.12 -36.74 6.01
C ARG A 643 -8.13 -36.83 7.17
N LEU A 644 -6.85 -36.57 6.94
CA LEU A 644 -5.81 -36.55 7.98
C LEU A 644 -6.11 -35.50 9.06
N HIS A 645 -6.58 -34.32 8.67
CA HIS A 645 -6.95 -33.27 9.60
C HIS A 645 -8.21 -33.61 10.39
N GLY A 646 -9.21 -34.23 9.74
CA GLY A 646 -10.40 -34.75 10.40
C GLY A 646 -10.06 -35.76 11.50
N ILE A 647 -9.15 -36.69 11.20
CA ILE A 647 -8.63 -37.68 12.16
C ILE A 647 -7.87 -36.99 13.30
N ALA A 648 -7.00 -36.02 13.00
CA ALA A 648 -6.25 -35.27 14.01
C ALA A 648 -7.16 -34.46 14.95
N LEU A 649 -8.26 -33.89 14.44
CA LEU A 649 -9.25 -33.17 15.25
C LEU A 649 -10.08 -34.13 16.12
N TRP A 650 -10.45 -35.29 15.59
CA TRP A 650 -11.13 -36.34 16.33
C TRP A 650 -10.27 -36.89 17.47
N LEU A 651 -8.98 -37.16 17.21
CA LEU A 651 -8.00 -37.57 18.23
C LEU A 651 -7.81 -36.52 19.34
N ARG A 652 -8.09 -35.24 19.05
CA ARG A 652 -8.08 -34.14 20.03
C ARG A 652 -9.43 -33.96 20.76
N ARG A 653 -10.32 -34.97 20.70
CA ARG A 653 -11.62 -35.05 21.39
C ARG A 653 -12.60 -33.93 21.02
N LEU A 654 -12.59 -33.45 19.77
CA LEU A 654 -13.62 -32.52 19.32
C LEU A 654 -14.99 -33.24 19.23
N PRO A 655 -16.08 -32.67 19.78
CA PRO A 655 -17.40 -33.29 19.73
C PRO A 655 -17.85 -33.56 18.29
N VAL A 656 -18.39 -34.75 18.05
CA VAL A 656 -18.94 -35.14 16.75
C VAL A 656 -20.46 -34.97 16.81
N HIS A 657 -21.02 -34.25 15.85
CA HIS A 657 -22.47 -34.11 15.70
C HIS A 657 -23.03 -35.25 14.86
N SER A 658 -24.16 -35.83 15.27
CA SER A 658 -24.87 -36.84 14.47
C SER A 658 -25.29 -36.27 13.12
N ARG A 659 -25.12 -37.05 12.04
CA ARG A 659 -25.50 -36.66 10.68
C ARG A 659 -27.03 -36.61 10.56
N PRO A 660 -27.63 -35.46 10.21
CA PRO A 660 -29.05 -35.41 9.88
C PRO A 660 -29.31 -35.96 8.47
N LEU A 661 -30.55 -36.38 8.20
CA LEU A 661 -31.01 -36.63 6.83
C LEU A 661 -30.96 -35.32 6.04
N HIS A 662 -30.28 -35.30 4.90
CA HIS A 662 -30.14 -34.10 4.06
C HIS A 662 -30.92 -34.29 2.76
N HIS A 663 -31.87 -33.38 2.49
CA HIS A 663 -32.56 -33.31 1.21
C HIS A 663 -31.69 -32.55 0.21
N GLN A 664 -31.38 -33.19 -0.92
CA GLN A 664 -30.57 -32.61 -1.99
C GLN A 664 -31.50 -32.03 -3.05
N GLU A 665 -31.78 -30.74 -2.96
CA GLU A 665 -32.61 -30.02 -3.93
C GLU A 665 -31.92 -30.03 -5.31
N GLY A 666 -32.66 -30.44 -6.35
CA GLY A 666 -32.13 -30.50 -7.72
C GLY A 666 -31.16 -31.66 -8.01
N VAL A 667 -31.05 -32.66 -7.13
CA VAL A 667 -30.28 -33.89 -7.36
C VAL A 667 -31.24 -35.05 -7.55
N ARG A 668 -31.06 -35.84 -8.61
CA ARG A 668 -31.89 -37.01 -8.94
C ARG A 668 -31.15 -38.31 -8.68
#